data_AF-A0A0N4YQC3-F1
#
_entry.id   AF-A0A0N4YQC3-F1
#
_cell.length_a   1.000
_cell.length_b   1.000
_cell.length_c   1.000
_cell.angle_alpha   90.00
_cell.angle_beta   90.00
_cell.angle_gamma   90.00
#
_symmetry.space_group_name_H-M   'P 1'
#
loop_
_entity.id
_entity.type
_entity.pdbx_description
1 polymer ?
#
loop_
_entity_poly.entity_id
_entity_poly.type
_entity_poly.pdbx_seq_one_letter_code
_entity_poly.pdbx_strand_id
1 'polypeptide(L)'
;MDKAAASLPPQQFVPLLPLAFRNLISQTDSSAPLHILCMEHFVTFVFHAFPANFLYGLDMALDGCSTGETPSTLLQAFVERLGAVNYEGIQGQYVLSVQKANECASLLAERLSQARSRSSSMFAVWGRYLDAVTRLAQLFLFTPTREAFPSQAPPVVVQRDFDEIFQRVLAVFSPLLVPTSPSVPPFSPLNENEAHLVLERFVDLLSAFPHNSVLVPGTHENVSVFLLYGSMILSLLAPFFFQNLPSLVWQFYFGKLSTLSHGATHFFPVIERHFVRIAWASFYPTGRSLSTMNDCLVSRSPCCAPLVGHDMLSSYLSTLFCVLVRLGSMPSNYEKVRASMLNLVKSLSQRDDWSTISPEHAREVAIVVSVALPYDTLSNPSDVVKPFSSDTLLKQTIWLRTQCDLVIRGGATAAPSSYNSLIADVDVLAKQHENLRAFSVVARELIAVWSRVSDARLGESLVTTWTGYLATNFDSPLVLLSMNTLLGSLNIDQVATALKVMEKTIRVYFRRNSVAWSELMQWTECPLSLASVARDYVLAVSGSNNSDPLMLTASWLMKFLPPSDTSVSKLHDFVLSIKPRHVRCEASFLLLIWQEMRWLADSAVAAHANHGSGINERLFDFMQWLKKVSGVLRHAAKDESSFIMNLITSKKTAHSPRLRVVLTILELYLTQQALGGTHLPRTSEGAPVLNSRISGLKEAASTAIIHVLISQEYQHFAVAFNVATPYFVQADVHHIGSAPNLVIQCSKALFEEKFLSIDT
;
A
#
# COMPACT_ATOMS: atom_id res chain seq x y z
N MET A 1 -32.63 26.34 -68.03
CA MET A 1 -31.24 26.82 -67.99
C MET A 1 -30.26 25.76 -68.47
N ASP A 2 -30.43 24.50 -68.07
CA ASP A 2 -29.50 23.39 -68.39
C ASP A 2 -29.11 23.25 -69.86
N LYS A 3 -30.05 23.46 -70.79
CA LYS A 3 -29.77 23.42 -72.25
C LYS A 3 -28.91 24.59 -72.75
N ALA A 4 -28.98 25.76 -72.12
CA ALA A 4 -28.18 26.94 -72.48
C ALA A 4 -26.84 26.98 -71.73
N ALA A 5 -26.79 26.37 -70.54
CA ALA A 5 -25.58 26.24 -69.74
C ALA A 5 -24.61 25.21 -70.34
N ALA A 6 -25.14 24.07 -70.84
CA ALA A 6 -24.35 23.00 -71.44
C ALA A 6 -23.45 23.41 -72.64
N SER A 7 -23.73 24.56 -73.28
CA SER A 7 -22.93 25.11 -74.38
C SER A 7 -21.80 26.05 -73.94
N LEU A 8 -21.70 26.40 -72.65
CA LEU A 8 -20.73 27.37 -72.13
C LEU A 8 -19.56 26.66 -71.40
N PRO A 9 -18.30 27.06 -71.65
CA PRO A 9 -17.15 26.44 -71.00
C PRO A 9 -17.09 26.75 -69.49
N PRO A 10 -16.57 25.82 -68.65
CA PRO A 10 -16.55 25.99 -67.19
C PRO A 10 -15.86 27.28 -66.72
N GLN A 11 -14.85 27.76 -67.48
CA GLN A 11 -14.11 28.99 -67.18
C GLN A 11 -14.99 30.26 -67.18
N GLN A 12 -16.15 30.23 -67.84
CA GLN A 12 -17.10 31.35 -67.84
C GLN A 12 -18.05 31.35 -66.64
N PHE A 13 -18.20 30.21 -65.94
CA PHE A 13 -19.06 30.10 -64.77
C PHE A 13 -18.34 30.43 -63.46
N VAL A 14 -17.03 30.16 -63.35
CA VAL A 14 -16.25 30.47 -62.14
C VAL A 14 -16.36 31.95 -61.71
N PRO A 15 -16.27 32.94 -62.63
CA PRO A 15 -16.46 34.36 -62.28
C PRO A 15 -17.88 34.72 -61.84
N LEU A 16 -18.89 33.89 -62.15
CA LEU A 16 -20.29 34.11 -61.80
C LEU A 16 -20.65 33.53 -60.42
N LEU A 17 -19.87 32.56 -59.91
CA LEU A 17 -20.09 31.96 -58.59
C LEU A 17 -20.15 32.99 -57.45
N PRO A 18 -19.24 34.00 -57.37
CA PRO A 18 -19.32 35.03 -56.33
C PRO A 18 -20.62 35.83 -56.38
N LEU A 19 -21.13 36.14 -57.57
CA LEU A 19 -22.39 36.87 -57.73
C LEU A 19 -23.59 36.00 -57.34
N ALA A 20 -23.59 34.74 -57.77
CA ALA A 20 -24.64 33.78 -57.40
C ALA A 20 -24.66 33.53 -55.88
N PHE A 21 -23.49 33.40 -55.24
CA PHE A 21 -23.38 33.26 -53.80
C PHE A 21 -23.85 34.52 -53.07
N ARG A 22 -23.43 35.71 -53.54
CA ARG A 22 -23.89 36.99 -52.98
C ARG A 22 -25.41 37.14 -53.07
N ASN A 23 -26.02 36.71 -54.16
CA ASN A 23 -27.47 36.71 -54.31
C ASN A 23 -28.13 35.75 -53.32
N LEU A 24 -27.58 34.55 -53.13
CA LEU A 24 -28.08 33.59 -52.14
C LEU A 24 -28.02 34.14 -50.71
N ILE A 25 -26.87 34.67 -50.28
CA ILE A 25 -26.72 35.20 -48.91
C ILE A 25 -27.54 36.48 -48.67
N SER A 26 -27.92 37.22 -49.72
CA SER A 26 -28.79 38.41 -49.59
C SER A 26 -30.24 38.07 -49.21
N GLN A 27 -30.64 36.81 -49.37
CA GLN A 27 -31.99 36.33 -49.08
C GLN A 27 -32.01 35.63 -47.72
N THR A 28 -32.45 36.34 -46.68
CA THR A 28 -32.42 35.86 -45.29
C THR A 28 -33.49 34.83 -44.95
N ASP A 29 -34.62 34.82 -45.68
CA ASP A 29 -35.70 33.85 -45.48
C ASP A 29 -35.51 32.61 -46.37
N SER A 30 -35.11 31.49 -45.74
CA SER A 30 -34.90 30.21 -46.42
C SER A 30 -36.15 29.61 -47.07
N SER A 31 -37.35 30.05 -46.66
CA SER A 31 -38.63 29.57 -47.19
C SER A 31 -39.12 30.37 -48.41
N ALA A 32 -38.49 31.51 -48.69
CA ALA A 32 -38.88 32.36 -49.80
C ALA A 32 -38.59 31.68 -51.15
N PRO A 33 -39.51 31.72 -52.13
CA PRO A 33 -39.28 31.15 -53.46
C PRO A 33 -38.01 31.68 -54.15
N LEU A 34 -37.66 32.94 -53.90
CA LEU A 34 -36.44 33.55 -54.42
C LEU A 34 -35.17 32.95 -53.80
N HIS A 35 -35.19 32.65 -52.49
CA HIS A 35 -34.08 31.96 -51.83
C HIS A 35 -33.88 30.56 -52.43
N ILE A 36 -34.96 29.80 -52.59
CA ILE A 36 -34.92 28.46 -53.20
C ILE A 36 -34.35 28.54 -54.63
N LEU A 37 -34.79 29.50 -55.44
CA LEU A 37 -34.28 29.70 -56.79
C LEU A 37 -32.78 30.08 -56.79
N CYS A 38 -32.35 31.01 -55.94
CA CYS A 38 -30.94 31.40 -55.80
C CYS A 38 -30.07 30.22 -55.35
N MET A 39 -30.59 29.40 -54.45
CA MET A 39 -29.95 28.19 -53.93
C MET A 39 -29.78 27.14 -55.04
N GLU A 40 -30.83 26.82 -55.78
CA GLU A 40 -30.76 25.92 -56.94
C GLU A 40 -29.79 26.41 -58.01
N HIS A 41 -29.80 27.72 -58.29
CA HIS A 41 -28.92 28.34 -59.28
C HIS A 41 -27.45 28.23 -58.89
N PHE A 42 -27.13 28.55 -57.63
CA PHE A 42 -25.78 28.41 -57.10
C PHE A 42 -25.32 26.95 -57.12
N VAL A 43 -26.12 26.01 -56.61
CA VAL A 43 -25.81 24.57 -56.65
C VAL A 43 -25.59 24.10 -58.09
N THR A 44 -26.44 24.51 -59.03
CA THR A 44 -26.30 24.15 -60.44
C THR A 44 -24.99 24.66 -61.03
N PHE A 45 -24.55 25.87 -60.70
CA PHE A 45 -23.26 26.42 -61.16
C PHE A 45 -22.06 25.69 -60.56
N VAL A 46 -22.13 25.32 -59.29
CA VAL A 46 -21.08 24.56 -58.60
C VAL A 46 -20.89 23.17 -59.21
N PHE A 47 -21.98 22.51 -59.59
CA PHE A 47 -21.97 21.18 -60.20
C PHE A 47 -21.93 21.19 -61.75
N HIS A 48 -21.98 22.36 -62.39
CA HIS A 48 -21.86 22.47 -63.84
C HIS A 48 -20.46 22.03 -64.29
N ALA A 49 -20.38 21.10 -65.24
CA ALA A 49 -19.12 20.51 -65.71
C ALA A 49 -18.23 20.01 -64.54
N PHE A 50 -18.88 19.38 -63.55
CA PHE A 50 -18.23 18.80 -62.38
C PHE A 50 -17.02 17.92 -62.78
N PRO A 51 -15.87 18.00 -62.08
CA PRO A 51 -15.61 18.71 -60.82
C PRO A 51 -14.96 20.10 -60.98
N ALA A 52 -14.95 20.70 -62.18
CA ALA A 52 -14.14 21.89 -62.48
C ALA A 52 -14.43 23.09 -61.55
N ASN A 53 -15.72 23.36 -61.28
CA ASN A 53 -16.16 24.51 -60.50
C ASN A 53 -16.36 24.19 -59.00
N PHE A 54 -16.32 22.90 -58.64
CA PHE A 54 -16.74 22.45 -57.30
C PHE A 54 -15.84 23.02 -56.20
N LEU A 55 -14.52 22.99 -56.40
CA LEU A 55 -13.56 23.45 -55.39
C LEU A 55 -13.76 24.94 -55.04
N TYR A 56 -14.00 25.79 -56.05
CA TYR A 56 -14.29 27.21 -55.86
C TYR A 56 -15.63 27.44 -55.15
N GLY A 57 -16.67 26.66 -55.50
CA GLY A 57 -17.96 26.72 -54.83
C GLY A 57 -17.90 26.28 -53.37
N LEU A 58 -17.16 25.21 -53.09
CA LEU A 58 -16.90 24.70 -51.75
C LEU A 58 -16.13 25.72 -50.91
N ASP A 59 -15.08 26.32 -51.48
CA ASP A 59 -14.27 27.34 -50.80
C ASP A 59 -15.13 28.53 -50.34
N MET A 60 -15.99 29.01 -51.22
CA MET A 60 -16.89 30.14 -50.94
C MET A 60 -17.91 29.79 -49.85
N ALA A 61 -18.49 28.59 -49.91
CA ALA A 61 -19.43 28.12 -48.90
C ALA A 61 -18.75 27.96 -47.52
N LEU A 62 -17.51 27.46 -47.48
CA LEU A 62 -16.74 27.31 -46.24
C LEU A 62 -16.27 28.67 -45.67
N ASP A 63 -15.89 29.62 -46.53
CA ASP A 63 -15.53 30.97 -46.09
C ASP A 63 -16.73 31.67 -45.43
N GLY A 64 -17.90 31.60 -46.07
CA GLY A 64 -19.16 32.13 -45.53
C GLY A 64 -19.65 31.42 -44.25
N CYS A 65 -19.14 30.23 -43.92
CA CYS A 65 -19.42 29.61 -42.62
C CYS A 65 -18.78 30.40 -41.47
N SER A 66 -17.63 31.04 -41.70
CA SER A 66 -16.93 31.84 -40.67
C SER A 66 -17.68 33.11 -40.29
N THR A 67 -18.48 33.66 -41.20
CA THR A 67 -19.33 34.83 -40.99
C THR A 67 -20.77 34.45 -40.65
N GLY A 68 -21.13 33.17 -40.79
CA GLY A 68 -22.49 32.68 -40.60
C GLY A 68 -23.46 33.06 -41.74
N GLU A 69 -22.94 33.48 -42.89
CA GLU A 69 -23.73 33.89 -44.06
C GLU A 69 -24.16 32.69 -44.92
N THR A 70 -23.38 31.62 -44.92
CA THR A 70 -23.71 30.40 -45.67
C THR A 70 -25.02 29.78 -45.14
N PRO A 71 -26.03 29.53 -45.98
CA PRO A 71 -27.21 28.75 -45.57
C PRO A 71 -26.80 27.31 -45.23
N SER A 72 -27.27 26.74 -44.11
CA SER A 72 -26.92 25.36 -43.71
C SER A 72 -27.38 24.31 -44.73
N THR A 73 -28.49 24.58 -45.41
CA THR A 73 -29.03 23.76 -46.50
C THR A 73 -28.09 23.70 -47.72
N LEU A 74 -27.18 24.66 -47.89
CA LEU A 74 -26.24 24.68 -49.01
C LEU A 74 -25.25 23.52 -48.95
N LEU A 75 -24.59 23.35 -47.80
CA LEU A 75 -23.66 22.24 -47.61
C LEU A 75 -24.39 20.90 -47.58
N GLN A 76 -25.63 20.88 -47.10
CA GLN A 76 -26.48 19.68 -47.16
C GLN A 76 -26.77 19.26 -48.61
N ALA A 77 -27.06 20.22 -49.50
CA ALA A 77 -27.22 19.93 -50.92
C ALA A 77 -25.92 19.35 -51.53
N PHE A 78 -24.74 19.79 -51.09
CA PHE A 78 -23.48 19.20 -51.52
C PHE A 78 -23.33 17.75 -51.04
N VAL A 79 -23.67 17.48 -49.77
CA VAL A 79 -23.69 16.14 -49.18
C VAL A 79 -24.59 15.20 -49.98
N GLU A 80 -25.81 15.63 -50.32
CA GLU A 80 -26.77 14.82 -51.07
C GLU A 80 -26.32 14.56 -52.51
N ARG A 81 -25.88 15.61 -53.23
CA ARG A 81 -25.43 15.50 -54.63
C ARG A 81 -24.20 14.60 -54.79
N LEU A 82 -23.30 14.61 -53.81
CA LEU A 82 -22.10 13.77 -53.78
C LEU A 82 -22.33 12.39 -53.14
N GLY A 83 -23.50 12.16 -52.52
CA GLY A 83 -23.77 10.91 -51.79
C GLY A 83 -22.93 10.75 -50.52
N ALA A 84 -22.48 11.84 -49.90
CA ALA A 84 -21.61 11.81 -48.72
C ALA A 84 -22.30 11.25 -47.45
N VAL A 85 -23.62 11.06 -47.47
CA VAL A 85 -24.37 10.37 -46.39
C VAL A 85 -23.89 8.93 -46.23
N ASN A 86 -23.54 8.27 -47.34
CA ASN A 86 -23.01 6.91 -47.37
C ASN A 86 -21.67 6.89 -48.12
N TYR A 87 -20.67 7.54 -47.52
CA TYR A 87 -19.37 7.82 -48.15
C TYR A 87 -18.58 6.56 -48.54
N GLU A 88 -18.89 5.40 -47.94
CA GLU A 88 -18.23 4.13 -48.26
C GLU A 88 -18.59 3.64 -49.67
N GLY A 89 -19.84 3.88 -50.08
CA GLY A 89 -20.37 3.52 -51.39
C GLY A 89 -20.13 4.59 -52.47
N ILE A 90 -20.41 4.23 -53.72
CA ILE A 90 -20.54 5.19 -54.83
C ILE A 90 -22.04 5.33 -55.10
N GLN A 91 -22.68 6.29 -54.41
CA GLN A 91 -24.14 6.52 -54.51
C GLN A 91 -24.52 7.95 -54.91
N GLY A 92 -23.54 8.84 -55.11
CA GLY A 92 -23.77 10.23 -55.50
C GLY A 92 -24.16 10.40 -56.97
N GLN A 93 -24.85 11.51 -57.27
CA GLN A 93 -25.10 11.94 -58.65
C GLN A 93 -23.81 12.36 -59.36
N TYR A 94 -22.82 12.81 -58.59
CA TYR A 94 -21.50 13.21 -59.06
C TYR A 94 -20.41 12.44 -58.29
N VAL A 95 -19.43 11.90 -59.02
CA VAL A 95 -18.35 11.09 -58.47
C VAL A 95 -17.03 11.87 -58.49
N LEU A 96 -16.38 11.99 -57.33
CA LEU A 96 -15.09 12.67 -57.18
C LEU A 96 -13.94 11.75 -57.63
N SER A 97 -12.93 12.33 -58.27
CA SER A 97 -11.64 11.65 -58.49
C SER A 97 -10.75 11.76 -57.24
N VAL A 98 -9.78 10.85 -57.09
CA VAL A 98 -8.76 10.88 -56.02
C VAL A 98 -8.11 12.26 -55.89
N GLN A 99 -7.68 12.84 -57.00
CA GLN A 99 -7.01 14.14 -57.00
C GLN A 99 -7.93 15.24 -56.45
N LYS A 100 -9.18 15.29 -56.91
CA LYS A 100 -10.13 16.31 -56.47
C LYS A 100 -10.58 16.12 -55.04
N ALA A 101 -10.74 14.88 -54.58
CA ALA A 101 -11.00 14.58 -53.17
C ALA A 101 -9.86 15.08 -52.26
N ASN A 102 -8.60 14.86 -52.64
CA ASN A 102 -7.43 15.38 -51.89
C ASN A 102 -7.37 16.91 -51.87
N GLU A 103 -7.69 17.58 -52.99
CA GLU A 103 -7.78 19.05 -53.05
C GLU A 103 -8.88 19.57 -52.10
N CYS A 104 -10.04 18.92 -52.08
CA CYS A 104 -11.15 19.29 -51.19
C CYS A 104 -10.84 19.02 -49.71
N ALA A 105 -10.15 17.93 -49.38
CA ALA A 105 -9.71 17.63 -48.02
C ALA A 105 -8.68 18.66 -47.53
N SER A 106 -7.72 19.04 -48.37
CA SER A 106 -6.73 20.09 -48.08
C SER A 106 -7.41 21.43 -47.82
N LEU A 107 -8.39 21.79 -48.66
CA LEU A 107 -9.18 23.00 -48.51
C LEU A 107 -9.98 23.02 -47.19
N LEU A 108 -10.62 21.90 -46.84
CA LEU A 108 -11.31 21.77 -45.55
C LEU A 108 -10.36 21.96 -44.37
N ALA A 109 -9.20 21.30 -44.39
CA ALA A 109 -8.19 21.43 -43.34
C ALA A 109 -7.74 22.90 -43.18
N GLU A 110 -7.46 23.59 -44.29
CA GLU A 110 -7.07 24.99 -44.29
C GLU A 110 -8.17 25.88 -43.69
N ARG A 111 -9.41 25.76 -44.17
CA ARG A 111 -10.53 26.60 -43.72
C ARG A 111 -10.89 26.37 -42.26
N LEU A 112 -10.88 25.12 -41.79
CA LEU A 112 -11.13 24.80 -40.38
C LEU A 112 -9.99 25.32 -39.48
N SER A 113 -8.73 25.22 -39.92
CA SER A 113 -7.59 25.77 -39.20
C SER A 113 -7.64 27.31 -39.11
N GLN A 114 -8.00 27.98 -40.22
CA GLN A 114 -8.21 29.43 -40.23
C GLN A 114 -9.38 29.84 -39.31
N ALA A 115 -10.51 29.13 -39.35
CA ALA A 115 -11.63 29.40 -38.47
C ALA A 115 -11.24 29.24 -36.98
N ARG A 116 -10.50 28.19 -36.66
CA ARG A 116 -10.01 27.90 -35.32
C ARG A 116 -9.03 28.95 -34.80
N SER A 117 -8.16 29.49 -35.66
CA SER A 117 -7.21 30.54 -35.26
C SER A 117 -7.87 31.91 -35.07
N ARG A 118 -8.99 32.17 -35.76
CA ARG A 118 -9.74 33.44 -35.67
C ARG A 118 -10.71 33.51 -34.49
N SER A 119 -11.22 32.39 -34.00
CA SER A 119 -12.20 32.37 -32.90
C SER A 119 -11.98 31.23 -31.92
N SER A 120 -11.95 31.57 -30.63
CA SER A 120 -11.96 30.59 -29.53
C SER A 120 -13.32 29.88 -29.37
N SER A 121 -14.39 30.45 -29.93
CA SER A 121 -15.76 29.91 -29.92
C SER A 121 -16.19 29.36 -31.29
N MET A 122 -15.27 28.70 -32.01
CA MET A 122 -15.53 28.13 -33.34
C MET A 122 -16.85 27.34 -33.41
N PHE A 123 -17.14 26.49 -32.42
CA PHE A 123 -18.37 25.69 -32.37
C PHE A 123 -19.65 26.52 -32.31
N ALA A 124 -19.63 27.73 -31.74
CA ALA A 124 -20.81 28.60 -31.70
C ALA A 124 -21.19 29.13 -33.09
N VAL A 125 -20.21 29.30 -33.99
CA VAL A 125 -20.43 29.81 -35.35
C VAL A 125 -20.57 28.65 -36.34
N TRP A 126 -19.68 27.65 -36.23
CA TRP A 126 -19.63 26.53 -37.15
C TRP A 126 -20.58 25.39 -36.81
N GLY A 127 -21.09 25.32 -35.58
CA GLY A 127 -21.85 24.17 -35.05
C GLY A 127 -22.96 23.67 -35.97
N ARG A 128 -23.79 24.59 -36.47
CA ARG A 128 -24.91 24.29 -37.40
C ARG A 128 -24.49 23.75 -38.78
N TYR A 129 -23.21 23.84 -39.13
CA TYR A 129 -22.64 23.32 -40.38
C TYR A 129 -21.85 22.04 -40.19
N LEU A 130 -21.47 21.69 -38.94
CA LEU A 130 -20.52 20.61 -38.67
C LEU A 130 -21.02 19.23 -39.14
N ASP A 131 -22.33 18.96 -39.18
CA ASP A 131 -22.82 17.69 -39.74
C ASP A 131 -22.50 17.57 -41.23
N ALA A 132 -22.85 18.57 -42.03
CA ALA A 132 -22.56 18.54 -43.46
C ALA A 132 -21.05 18.59 -43.74
N VAL A 133 -20.30 19.43 -43.03
CA VAL A 133 -18.84 19.55 -43.17
C VAL A 133 -18.13 18.24 -42.85
N THR A 134 -18.51 17.56 -41.76
CA THR A 134 -17.87 16.29 -41.37
C THR A 134 -18.25 15.14 -42.30
N ARG A 135 -19.47 15.09 -42.84
CA ARG A 135 -19.85 14.12 -43.90
C ARG A 135 -19.04 14.31 -45.18
N LEU A 136 -18.88 15.56 -45.62
CA LEU A 136 -18.01 15.88 -46.76
C LEU A 136 -16.55 15.51 -46.47
N ALA A 137 -16.06 15.78 -45.25
CA ALA A 137 -14.73 15.35 -44.83
C ALA A 137 -14.55 13.83 -44.92
N GLN A 138 -15.52 13.05 -44.43
CA GLN A 138 -15.51 11.59 -44.54
C GLN A 138 -15.38 11.15 -46.00
N LEU A 139 -16.19 11.70 -46.92
CA LEU A 139 -16.10 11.39 -48.34
C LEU A 139 -14.74 11.76 -48.94
N PHE A 140 -14.24 12.97 -48.67
CA PHE A 140 -12.99 13.46 -49.26
C PHE A 140 -11.76 12.71 -48.75
N LEU A 141 -11.79 12.25 -47.49
CA LEU A 141 -10.71 11.48 -46.89
C LEU A 141 -10.78 9.99 -47.25
N PHE A 142 -11.99 9.44 -47.39
CA PHE A 142 -12.18 8.02 -47.70
C PHE A 142 -12.00 7.68 -49.19
N THR A 143 -12.39 8.58 -50.10
CA THR A 143 -12.32 8.33 -51.55
C THR A 143 -10.89 7.99 -52.03
N PRO A 144 -9.85 8.78 -51.70
CA PRO A 144 -8.47 8.44 -52.05
C PRO A 144 -8.02 7.10 -51.49
N THR A 145 -8.41 6.81 -50.24
CA THR A 145 -8.03 5.58 -49.55
C THR A 145 -8.66 4.35 -50.20
N ARG A 146 -9.95 4.40 -50.52
CA ARG A 146 -10.67 3.29 -51.17
C ARG A 146 -10.05 2.91 -52.51
N GLU A 147 -9.62 3.90 -53.31
CA GLU A 147 -9.10 3.67 -54.66
C GLU A 147 -7.60 3.30 -54.67
N ALA A 148 -6.82 3.79 -53.69
CA ALA A 148 -5.38 3.57 -53.63
C ALA A 148 -4.96 2.43 -52.67
N PHE A 149 -5.90 1.78 -51.96
CA PHE A 149 -5.56 0.82 -50.91
C PHE A 149 -4.73 -0.37 -51.42
N PRO A 150 -3.51 -0.57 -50.93
CA PRO A 150 -2.62 -1.61 -51.43
C PRO A 150 -2.89 -2.95 -50.71
N SER A 151 -4.01 -3.59 -51.03
CA SER A 151 -4.49 -4.82 -50.36
C SER A 151 -3.51 -6.00 -50.37
N GLN A 152 -2.58 -6.05 -51.34
CA GLN A 152 -1.57 -7.12 -51.47
C GLN A 152 -0.16 -6.69 -51.05
N ALA A 153 0.02 -5.45 -50.58
CA ALA A 153 1.35 -4.98 -50.19
C ALA A 153 1.78 -5.57 -48.83
N PRO A 154 3.11 -5.65 -48.57
CA PRO A 154 3.62 -6.08 -47.29
C PRO A 154 3.08 -5.22 -46.13
N PRO A 155 2.89 -5.77 -44.92
CA PRO A 155 2.33 -5.05 -43.77
C PRO A 155 3.02 -3.71 -43.47
N VAL A 156 4.34 -3.64 -43.64
CA VAL A 156 5.12 -2.40 -43.43
C VAL A 156 4.71 -1.27 -44.38
N VAL A 157 4.36 -1.59 -45.63
CA VAL A 157 3.90 -0.61 -46.62
C VAL A 157 2.49 -0.14 -46.28
N VAL A 158 1.61 -1.08 -45.88
CA VAL A 158 0.25 -0.78 -45.44
C VAL A 158 0.24 0.08 -44.16
N GLN A 159 1.17 -0.17 -43.22
CA GLN A 159 1.34 0.64 -42.01
C GLN A 159 1.75 2.07 -42.33
N ARG A 160 2.76 2.27 -43.21
CA ARG A 160 3.21 3.61 -43.60
C ARG A 160 2.11 4.39 -44.31
N ASP A 161 1.40 3.74 -45.24
CA ASP A 161 0.25 4.32 -45.91
C ASP A 161 -0.84 4.72 -44.90
N PHE A 162 -1.10 3.87 -43.89
CA PHE A 162 -2.09 4.18 -42.87
C PHE A 162 -1.70 5.35 -41.98
N ASP A 163 -0.42 5.49 -41.60
CA ASP A 163 0.05 6.66 -40.86
C ASP A 163 -0.11 7.94 -41.68
N GLU A 164 0.24 7.93 -42.97
CA GLU A 164 0.03 9.07 -43.87
C GLU A 164 -1.46 9.46 -43.98
N ILE A 165 -2.34 8.48 -44.13
CA ILE A 165 -3.80 8.70 -44.15
C ILE A 165 -4.27 9.26 -42.81
N PHE A 166 -3.80 8.71 -41.70
CA PHE A 166 -4.14 9.18 -40.36
C PHE A 166 -3.71 10.64 -40.17
N GLN A 167 -2.51 11.04 -40.61
CA GLN A 167 -2.08 12.44 -40.56
C GLN A 167 -2.99 13.36 -41.40
N ARG A 168 -3.47 12.91 -42.57
CA ARG A 168 -4.44 13.68 -43.39
C ARG A 168 -5.78 13.82 -42.68
N VAL A 169 -6.28 12.77 -42.04
CA VAL A 169 -7.50 12.83 -41.21
C VAL A 169 -7.29 13.82 -40.07
N LEU A 170 -6.15 13.75 -39.38
CA LEU A 170 -5.82 14.68 -38.31
C LEU A 170 -5.72 16.13 -38.80
N ALA A 171 -5.24 16.40 -40.02
CA ALA A 171 -5.19 17.75 -40.56
C ALA A 171 -6.58 18.40 -40.66
N VAL A 172 -7.62 17.62 -40.97
CA VAL A 172 -9.01 18.09 -41.07
C VAL A 172 -9.70 18.15 -39.70
N PHE A 173 -9.55 17.11 -38.86
CA PHE A 173 -10.30 16.99 -37.61
C PHE A 173 -9.60 17.65 -36.40
N SER A 174 -8.27 17.84 -36.41
CA SER A 174 -7.56 18.44 -35.27
C SER A 174 -8.07 19.84 -34.89
N PRO A 175 -8.39 20.76 -35.83
CA PRO A 175 -8.98 22.06 -35.47
C PRO A 175 -10.26 21.96 -34.65
N LEU A 176 -11.00 20.85 -34.76
CA LEU A 176 -12.26 20.60 -34.05
C LEU A 176 -12.08 19.84 -32.73
N LEU A 177 -11.02 19.03 -32.62
CA LEU A 177 -10.83 18.10 -31.49
C LEU A 177 -9.70 18.48 -30.54
N VAL A 178 -8.69 19.23 -31.00
CA VAL A 178 -7.49 19.52 -30.22
C VAL A 178 -7.68 20.80 -29.40
N PRO A 179 -7.37 20.77 -28.08
CA PRO A 179 -7.31 21.98 -27.26
C PRO A 179 -6.37 23.03 -27.86
N THR A 180 -6.79 24.31 -27.86
CA THR A 180 -5.95 25.41 -28.35
C THR A 180 -4.82 25.76 -27.38
N SER A 181 -5.04 25.48 -26.10
CA SER A 181 -4.04 25.62 -25.05
C SER A 181 -4.34 24.60 -23.93
N PRO A 182 -3.41 24.40 -22.98
CA PRO A 182 -3.64 23.54 -21.81
C PRO A 182 -4.82 23.96 -20.92
N SER A 183 -5.46 25.11 -21.17
CA SER A 183 -6.56 25.66 -20.38
C SER A 183 -7.84 25.93 -21.17
N VAL A 184 -7.83 25.71 -22.49
CA VAL A 184 -8.96 26.05 -23.37
C VAL A 184 -9.38 24.81 -24.17
N PRO A 185 -10.50 24.16 -23.78
CA PRO A 185 -11.02 23.03 -24.54
C PRO A 185 -11.54 23.48 -25.91
N PRO A 186 -11.66 22.57 -26.89
CA PRO A 186 -12.09 22.93 -28.24
C PRO A 186 -13.54 23.37 -28.35
N PHE A 187 -14.39 22.91 -27.44
CA PHE A 187 -15.80 23.26 -27.35
C PHE A 187 -16.20 23.54 -25.90
N SER A 188 -17.22 24.38 -25.74
CA SER A 188 -17.85 24.65 -24.45
C SER A 188 -18.96 23.63 -24.16
N PRO A 189 -19.43 23.50 -22.91
CA PRO A 189 -20.53 22.59 -22.56
C PRO A 189 -21.82 22.82 -23.34
N LEU A 190 -22.06 24.04 -23.83
CA LEU A 190 -23.25 24.37 -24.64
C LEU A 190 -23.24 23.73 -26.03
N ASN A 191 -22.07 23.32 -26.53
CA ASN A 191 -21.88 22.75 -27.86
C ASN A 191 -21.51 21.26 -27.81
N GLU A 192 -21.91 20.56 -26.75
CA GLU A 192 -21.57 19.15 -26.52
C GLU A 192 -22.20 18.22 -27.57
N ASN A 193 -23.40 18.56 -28.06
CA ASN A 193 -24.10 17.78 -29.10
C ASN A 193 -23.33 17.81 -30.42
N GLU A 194 -22.85 18.99 -30.82
CA GLU A 194 -22.02 19.16 -32.01
C GLU A 194 -20.68 18.45 -31.86
N ALA A 195 -20.08 18.48 -30.66
CA ALA A 195 -18.85 17.74 -30.38
C ALA A 195 -19.05 16.23 -30.47
N HIS A 196 -20.16 15.70 -29.96
CA HIS A 196 -20.52 14.30 -30.11
C HIS A 196 -20.66 13.91 -31.58
N LEU A 197 -21.28 14.76 -32.40
CA LEU A 197 -21.44 14.52 -33.84
C LEU A 197 -20.08 14.46 -34.54
N VAL A 198 -19.20 15.43 -34.29
CA VAL A 198 -17.85 15.45 -34.89
C VAL A 198 -17.07 14.20 -34.51
N LEU A 199 -17.13 13.79 -33.24
CA LEU A 199 -16.42 12.60 -32.75
C LEU A 199 -17.01 11.29 -33.29
N GLU A 200 -18.33 11.21 -33.44
CA GLU A 200 -18.99 10.07 -34.08
C GLU A 200 -18.45 9.91 -35.50
N ARG A 201 -18.45 11.00 -36.30
CA ARG A 201 -17.95 10.99 -37.68
C ARG A 201 -16.46 10.67 -37.78
N PHE A 202 -15.67 11.18 -36.84
CA PHE A 202 -14.24 10.88 -36.74
C PHE A 202 -13.99 9.39 -36.46
N VAL A 203 -14.66 8.82 -35.46
CA VAL A 203 -14.49 7.41 -35.10
C VAL A 203 -15.05 6.47 -36.16
N ASP A 204 -16.19 6.80 -36.77
CA ASP A 204 -16.78 6.03 -37.87
C ASP A 204 -15.82 5.97 -39.08
N LEU A 205 -15.23 7.11 -39.45
CA LEU A 205 -14.25 7.19 -40.54
C LEU A 205 -13.01 6.33 -40.25
N LEU A 206 -12.44 6.49 -39.04
CA LEU A 206 -11.28 5.72 -38.62
C LEU A 206 -11.55 4.21 -38.64
N SER A 207 -12.77 3.81 -38.26
CA SER A 207 -13.18 2.40 -38.21
C SER A 207 -13.45 1.83 -39.61
N ALA A 208 -13.89 2.66 -40.55
CA ALA A 208 -14.22 2.26 -41.92
C ALA A 208 -13.01 1.96 -42.81
N PHE A 209 -11.80 2.42 -42.44
CA PHE A 209 -10.62 2.22 -43.28
C PHE A 209 -10.28 0.73 -43.48
N PRO A 210 -9.99 0.30 -44.72
CA PRO A 210 -9.68 -1.10 -45.04
C PRO A 210 -8.37 -1.59 -44.40
N HIS A 211 -7.50 -0.67 -43.98
CA HIS A 211 -6.28 -0.99 -43.22
C HIS A 211 -6.57 -1.76 -41.93
N ASN A 212 -7.73 -1.51 -41.29
CA ASN A 212 -8.10 -2.15 -40.03
C ASN A 212 -8.27 -3.66 -40.14
N SER A 213 -8.66 -4.18 -41.31
CA SER A 213 -8.80 -5.63 -41.54
C SER A 213 -7.48 -6.32 -41.86
N VAL A 214 -6.45 -5.58 -42.30
CA VAL A 214 -5.13 -6.12 -42.67
C VAL A 214 -4.13 -6.00 -41.51
N LEU A 215 -4.17 -4.89 -40.77
CA LEU A 215 -3.28 -4.59 -39.65
C LEU A 215 -3.77 -5.24 -38.34
N VAL A 216 -4.19 -6.51 -38.41
CA VAL A 216 -4.58 -7.31 -37.23
C VAL A 216 -3.33 -7.87 -36.57
N PRO A 217 -3.12 -7.69 -35.26
CA PRO A 217 -1.97 -8.26 -34.57
C PRO A 217 -2.10 -9.78 -34.43
N GLY A 218 -0.99 -10.51 -34.58
CA GLY A 218 -0.92 -11.95 -34.29
C GLY A 218 -0.80 -12.89 -35.48
N THR A 219 -0.63 -12.41 -36.72
CA THR A 219 -0.26 -13.31 -37.82
C THR A 219 1.16 -13.85 -37.61
N HIS A 220 1.26 -15.19 -37.56
CA HIS A 220 2.39 -16.03 -37.14
C HIS A 220 3.76 -15.74 -37.78
N GLU A 221 3.86 -14.89 -38.81
CA GLU A 221 5.13 -14.61 -39.50
C GLU A 221 5.99 -13.55 -38.81
N ASN A 222 5.43 -12.70 -37.94
CA ASN A 222 6.18 -11.65 -37.25
C ASN A 222 6.90 -12.13 -35.97
N VAL A 223 6.54 -13.32 -35.46
CA VAL A 223 7.18 -13.96 -34.30
C VAL A 223 8.52 -14.60 -34.69
N SER A 224 8.70 -15.02 -35.95
CA SER A 224 9.95 -15.62 -36.42
C SER A 224 11.13 -14.63 -36.38
N VAL A 225 10.88 -13.34 -36.64
CA VAL A 225 11.90 -12.28 -36.51
C VAL A 225 12.25 -12.01 -35.04
N PHE A 226 11.27 -12.16 -34.14
CA PHE A 226 11.44 -12.03 -32.69
C PHE A 226 12.43 -13.06 -32.13
N LEU A 227 12.43 -14.27 -32.69
CA LEU A 227 13.36 -15.36 -32.33
C LEU A 227 14.75 -15.22 -32.99
N LEU A 228 14.87 -14.51 -34.13
CA LEU A 228 16.09 -14.44 -34.93
C LEU A 228 17.07 -13.32 -34.53
N TYR A 229 16.60 -12.19 -33.97
CA TYR A 229 17.46 -11.00 -33.84
C TYR A 229 17.85 -10.56 -32.43
N GLY A 230 17.37 -11.22 -31.37
CA GLY A 230 17.82 -10.95 -29.99
C GLY A 230 17.51 -9.53 -29.46
N SER A 231 17.57 -9.40 -28.13
CA SER A 231 17.08 -8.24 -27.35
C SER A 231 17.66 -6.86 -27.74
N MET A 232 18.86 -6.80 -28.32
CA MET A 232 19.57 -5.54 -28.52
C MET A 232 19.12 -4.79 -29.79
N ILE A 233 18.88 -5.51 -30.89
CA ILE A 233 18.41 -4.92 -32.15
C ILE A 233 16.92 -4.57 -32.06
N LEU A 234 16.15 -5.38 -31.32
CA LEU A 234 14.72 -5.13 -31.10
C LEU A 234 14.45 -3.80 -30.36
N SER A 235 15.34 -3.38 -29.46
CA SER A 235 15.20 -2.10 -28.73
C SER A 235 15.38 -0.87 -29.63
N LEU A 236 16.23 -0.99 -30.65
CA LEU A 236 16.47 0.04 -31.67
C LEU A 236 15.39 0.07 -32.74
N LEU A 237 14.78 -1.09 -33.01
CA LEU A 237 13.78 -1.26 -34.06
C LEU A 237 12.33 -1.18 -33.56
N ALA A 238 12.05 -1.43 -32.28
CA ALA A 238 10.70 -1.42 -31.68
C ALA A 238 9.79 -0.22 -32.00
N PRO A 239 10.28 1.03 -32.17
CA PRO A 239 9.41 2.14 -32.56
C PRO A 239 8.73 1.96 -33.93
N PHE A 240 9.25 1.06 -34.77
CA PHE A 240 8.85 0.93 -36.17
C PHE A 240 7.90 -0.24 -36.46
N PHE A 241 7.63 -1.14 -35.51
CA PHE A 241 7.09 -2.47 -35.88
C PHE A 241 5.56 -2.64 -35.77
N PHE A 242 4.82 -1.82 -35.03
CA PHE A 242 3.37 -2.07 -34.81
C PHE A 242 2.52 -0.80 -34.72
N GLN A 243 2.40 -0.06 -35.83
CA GLN A 243 1.38 0.98 -35.96
C GLN A 243 0.08 0.37 -36.49
N ASN A 244 -0.93 0.34 -35.64
CA ASN A 244 -2.32 0.05 -36.01
C ASN A 244 -3.22 1.17 -35.48
N LEU A 245 -4.51 1.10 -35.77
CA LEU A 245 -5.43 2.18 -35.41
C LEU A 245 -5.40 2.51 -33.90
N PRO A 246 -5.51 1.53 -32.97
CA PRO A 246 -5.36 1.81 -31.55
C PRO A 246 -4.04 2.50 -31.18
N SER A 247 -2.91 2.08 -31.76
CA SER A 247 -1.60 2.70 -31.52
C SER A 247 -1.55 4.16 -31.97
N LEU A 248 -2.08 4.47 -33.16
CA LEU A 248 -2.12 5.84 -33.69
C LEU A 248 -3.07 6.75 -32.89
N VAL A 249 -4.25 6.22 -32.53
CA VAL A 249 -5.21 6.95 -31.70
C VAL A 249 -4.65 7.19 -30.30
N TRP A 250 -3.92 6.22 -29.72
CA TRP A 250 -3.23 6.42 -28.44
C TRP A 250 -2.19 7.55 -28.53
N GLN A 251 -1.36 7.55 -29.58
CA GLN A 251 -0.36 8.60 -29.79
C GLN A 251 -1.02 9.98 -29.96
N PHE A 252 -2.14 10.06 -30.68
CA PHE A 252 -2.91 11.29 -30.81
C PHE A 252 -3.52 11.74 -29.48
N TYR A 253 -4.14 10.83 -28.74
CA TYR A 253 -4.73 11.12 -27.44
C TYR A 253 -3.68 11.65 -26.46
N PHE A 254 -2.58 10.91 -26.28
CA PHE A 254 -1.49 11.32 -25.40
C PHE A 254 -0.81 12.61 -25.89
N GLY A 255 -0.48 12.71 -27.18
CA GLY A 255 0.31 13.81 -27.71
C GLY A 255 -0.45 15.13 -27.86
N LYS A 256 -1.77 15.09 -28.11
CA LYS A 256 -2.57 16.28 -28.45
C LYS A 256 -3.76 16.49 -27.52
N LEU A 257 -4.54 15.45 -27.23
CA LEU A 257 -5.81 15.60 -26.50
C LEU A 257 -5.64 15.70 -24.98
N SER A 258 -4.72 14.93 -24.40
CA SER A 258 -4.46 14.89 -22.95
C SER A 258 -3.73 16.12 -22.40
N THR A 259 -3.47 17.13 -23.23
CA THR A 259 -2.70 18.33 -22.83
C THR A 259 -3.50 19.30 -21.95
N LEU A 260 -4.82 19.09 -21.84
CA LEU A 260 -5.72 19.94 -21.09
C LEU A 260 -5.60 19.68 -19.57
N SER A 261 -5.36 20.75 -18.82
CA SER A 261 -5.22 20.76 -17.35
C SER A 261 -6.43 21.42 -16.66
N HIS A 262 -7.08 22.39 -17.30
CA HIS A 262 -8.23 23.13 -16.77
C HIS A 262 -9.41 23.06 -17.76
N GLY A 263 -10.65 22.95 -17.27
CA GLY A 263 -11.84 22.78 -18.12
C GLY A 263 -12.04 21.35 -18.65
N ALA A 264 -11.39 20.38 -18.03
CA ALA A 264 -11.35 18.97 -18.41
C ALA A 264 -12.62 18.17 -18.10
N THR A 265 -13.49 18.70 -17.25
CA THR A 265 -14.63 17.97 -16.66
C THR A 265 -15.70 17.58 -17.68
N HIS A 266 -15.95 18.38 -18.72
CA HIS A 266 -16.86 18.01 -19.81
C HIS A 266 -16.15 17.44 -21.04
N PHE A 267 -14.88 17.80 -21.27
CA PHE A 267 -14.14 17.41 -22.47
C PHE A 267 -13.79 15.92 -22.51
N PHE A 268 -13.11 15.40 -21.49
CA PHE A 268 -12.64 14.00 -21.51
C PHE A 268 -13.78 12.97 -21.59
N PRO A 269 -14.90 13.10 -20.85
CA PRO A 269 -16.00 12.16 -20.96
C PRO A 269 -16.58 12.04 -22.38
N VAL A 270 -16.66 13.16 -23.11
CA VAL A 270 -17.16 13.20 -24.50
C VAL A 270 -16.23 12.47 -25.45
N ILE A 271 -14.92 12.69 -25.33
CA ILE A 271 -13.89 12.01 -26.13
C ILE A 271 -13.88 10.50 -25.84
N GLU A 272 -13.81 10.14 -24.56
CA GLU A 272 -13.66 8.76 -24.09
C GLU A 272 -14.88 7.90 -24.46
N ARG A 273 -16.10 8.46 -24.39
CA ARG A 273 -17.34 7.79 -24.81
C ARG A 273 -17.30 7.29 -26.26
N HIS A 274 -16.60 8.01 -27.14
CA HIS A 274 -16.47 7.64 -28.53
C HIS A 274 -15.24 6.78 -28.78
N PHE A 275 -14.11 7.06 -28.13
CA PHE A 275 -12.88 6.30 -28.33
C PHE A 275 -12.98 4.85 -27.84
N VAL A 276 -13.85 4.55 -26.86
CA VAL A 276 -14.12 3.17 -26.42
C VAL A 276 -14.70 2.29 -27.53
N ARG A 277 -15.29 2.87 -28.59
CA ARG A 277 -15.84 2.13 -29.74
C ARG A 277 -14.76 1.59 -30.68
N ILE A 278 -13.52 2.06 -30.56
CA ILE A 278 -12.39 1.53 -31.32
C ILE A 278 -12.09 0.11 -30.84
N ALA A 279 -11.71 -0.78 -31.75
CA ALA A 279 -11.39 -2.17 -31.45
C ALA A 279 -10.03 -2.30 -30.72
N TRP A 280 -9.98 -1.92 -29.44
CA TRP A 280 -8.78 -1.96 -28.59
C TRP A 280 -8.24 -3.35 -28.33
N ALA A 281 -8.99 -4.41 -28.66
CA ALA A 281 -8.48 -5.79 -28.65
C ALA A 281 -7.22 -5.97 -29.53
N SER A 282 -7.02 -5.12 -30.54
CA SER A 282 -5.82 -5.10 -31.36
C SER A 282 -4.69 -4.20 -30.81
N PHE A 283 -4.85 -3.60 -29.63
CA PHE A 283 -3.82 -2.74 -29.05
C PHE A 283 -2.75 -3.54 -28.30
N TYR A 284 -1.54 -3.53 -28.86
CA TYR A 284 -0.34 -4.14 -28.26
C TYR A 284 0.63 -3.03 -27.85
N PRO A 285 0.49 -2.47 -26.64
CA PRO A 285 1.34 -1.37 -26.21
C PRO A 285 2.79 -1.81 -26.03
N THR A 286 3.69 -1.01 -26.59
CA THR A 286 5.12 -1.07 -26.25
C THR A 286 5.35 -0.61 -24.81
N GLY A 287 6.51 -0.90 -24.22
CA GLY A 287 6.89 -0.33 -22.92
C GLY A 287 6.80 1.21 -22.88
N ARG A 288 7.12 1.88 -23.99
CA ARG A 288 6.94 3.34 -24.13
C ARG A 288 5.46 3.73 -24.09
N SER A 289 4.59 2.97 -24.73
CA SER A 289 3.14 3.20 -24.71
C SER A 289 2.57 3.05 -23.29
N LEU A 290 3.01 2.04 -22.54
CA LEU A 290 2.60 1.85 -21.13
C LEU A 290 3.13 2.96 -20.23
N SER A 291 4.37 3.41 -20.45
CA SER A 291 4.93 4.55 -19.72
C SER A 291 4.11 5.81 -19.96
N THR A 292 3.78 6.13 -21.22
CA THR A 292 2.97 7.32 -21.53
C THR A 292 1.54 7.20 -21.03
N MET A 293 0.97 5.99 -20.95
CA MET A 293 -0.30 5.72 -20.28
C MET A 293 -0.24 6.05 -18.80
N ASN A 294 0.78 5.54 -18.10
CA ASN A 294 0.97 5.81 -16.69
C ASN A 294 1.17 7.32 -16.42
N ASP A 295 2.01 7.99 -17.21
CA ASP A 295 2.24 9.43 -17.10
C ASP A 295 0.96 10.23 -17.32
N CYS A 296 0.15 9.82 -18.30
CA CYS A 296 -1.15 10.44 -18.58
C CYS A 296 -2.11 10.31 -17.39
N LEU A 297 -2.21 9.12 -16.80
CA LEU A 297 -3.06 8.86 -15.63
C LEU A 297 -2.59 9.60 -14.38
N VAL A 298 -1.29 9.84 -14.25
CA VAL A 298 -0.71 10.57 -13.12
C VAL A 298 -0.88 12.07 -13.24
N SER A 299 -0.62 12.63 -14.43
CA SER A 299 -0.38 14.08 -14.59
C SER A 299 -1.37 14.80 -15.50
N ARG A 300 -2.25 14.07 -16.20
CA ARG A 300 -3.10 14.62 -17.26
C ARG A 300 -4.57 14.21 -17.09
N SER A 301 -4.98 13.09 -17.68
CA SER A 301 -6.36 12.62 -17.62
C SER A 301 -6.47 11.37 -16.75
N PRO A 302 -7.18 11.43 -15.61
CA PRO A 302 -7.37 10.28 -14.72
C PRO A 302 -8.37 9.25 -15.28
N CYS A 303 -9.12 9.59 -16.33
CA CYS A 303 -10.16 8.75 -16.92
C CYS A 303 -9.71 8.01 -18.19
N CYS A 304 -8.43 8.14 -18.54
CA CYS A 304 -7.82 7.68 -19.78
C CYS A 304 -7.95 6.15 -20.01
N ALA A 305 -9.07 5.68 -20.54
CA ALA A 305 -9.27 4.27 -20.85
C ALA A 305 -9.10 4.03 -22.35
N PRO A 306 -8.15 3.14 -22.69
CA PRO A 306 -8.62 1.90 -23.29
C PRO A 306 -7.77 0.66 -22.96
N LEU A 307 -8.46 -0.49 -22.89
CA LEU A 307 -7.92 -1.79 -22.47
C LEU A 307 -6.79 -2.33 -23.36
N VAL A 308 -5.85 -3.01 -22.69
CA VAL A 308 -4.64 -3.64 -23.24
C VAL A 308 -4.80 -5.16 -23.19
N GLY A 309 -4.50 -5.86 -24.29
CA GLY A 309 -4.57 -7.31 -24.43
C GLY A 309 -3.33 -8.09 -23.95
N HIS A 310 -3.54 -9.40 -23.79
CA HIS A 310 -2.71 -10.40 -23.12
C HIS A 310 -1.52 -10.90 -23.96
N ASP A 311 -0.35 -10.23 -23.89
CA ASP A 311 0.98 -10.87 -23.94
C ASP A 311 2.07 -9.80 -23.84
N MET A 312 2.72 -9.73 -22.68
CA MET A 312 3.72 -8.70 -22.36
C MET A 312 4.98 -9.32 -21.76
N LEU A 313 6.14 -8.79 -22.13
CA LEU A 313 7.42 -9.07 -21.48
C LEU A 313 7.34 -8.78 -19.98
N SER A 314 8.09 -9.53 -19.17
CA SER A 314 8.04 -9.42 -17.70
C SER A 314 8.36 -8.03 -17.15
N SER A 315 9.21 -7.25 -17.84
CA SER A 315 9.53 -5.86 -17.47
C SER A 315 8.39 -4.87 -17.70
N TYR A 316 7.42 -5.21 -18.56
CA TYR A 316 6.26 -4.37 -18.84
C TYR A 316 5.08 -4.67 -17.92
N LEU A 317 5.12 -5.80 -17.21
CA LEU A 317 4.07 -6.22 -16.30
C LEU A 317 3.90 -5.27 -15.11
N SER A 318 4.99 -4.70 -14.58
CA SER A 318 4.93 -3.71 -13.49
C SER A 318 4.22 -2.43 -13.94
N THR A 319 4.61 -1.87 -15.08
CA THR A 319 4.01 -0.64 -15.62
C THR A 319 2.56 -0.87 -16.04
N LEU A 320 2.26 -2.00 -16.69
CA LEU A 320 0.89 -2.38 -17.02
C LEU A 320 0.03 -2.50 -15.76
N PHE A 321 0.55 -3.14 -14.71
CA PHE A 321 -0.18 -3.24 -13.45
C PHE A 321 -0.43 -1.87 -12.82
N CYS A 322 0.56 -0.97 -12.82
CA CYS A 322 0.36 0.41 -12.36
C CYS A 322 -0.76 1.12 -13.13
N VAL A 323 -0.80 0.99 -14.46
CA VAL A 323 -1.86 1.55 -15.31
C VAL A 323 -3.21 0.95 -14.95
N LEU A 324 -3.31 -0.38 -14.86
CA LEU A 324 -4.56 -1.09 -14.56
C LEU A 324 -5.08 -0.77 -13.16
N VAL A 325 -4.19 -0.66 -12.16
CA VAL A 325 -4.55 -0.30 -10.80
C VAL A 325 -5.14 1.11 -10.76
N ARG A 326 -4.51 2.09 -11.42
CA ARG A 326 -5.01 3.46 -11.48
C ARG A 326 -6.35 3.56 -12.18
N LEU A 327 -6.53 2.84 -13.29
CA LEU A 327 -7.80 2.81 -14.02
C LEU A 327 -8.92 2.17 -13.20
N GLY A 328 -8.60 1.04 -12.57
CA GLY A 328 -9.55 0.26 -11.78
C GLY A 328 -9.92 0.94 -10.47
N SER A 329 -9.03 1.76 -9.90
CA SER A 329 -9.27 2.42 -8.62
C SER A 329 -10.06 3.73 -8.70
N MET A 330 -10.31 4.25 -9.90
CA MET A 330 -11.14 5.45 -10.08
C MET A 330 -12.57 5.19 -9.57
N PRO A 331 -13.18 6.05 -8.75
CA PRO A 331 -14.48 5.77 -8.12
C PRO A 331 -15.58 5.36 -9.12
N SER A 332 -15.65 6.01 -10.28
CA SER A 332 -16.60 5.70 -11.36
C SER A 332 -16.41 4.33 -12.03
N ASN A 333 -15.19 3.79 -11.95
CA ASN A 333 -14.81 2.52 -12.55
C ASN A 333 -14.76 1.41 -11.49
N TYR A 334 -14.30 1.71 -10.28
CA TYR A 334 -14.07 0.74 -9.21
C TYR A 334 -15.32 -0.07 -8.89
N GLU A 335 -16.48 0.57 -8.73
CA GLU A 335 -17.75 -0.15 -8.51
C GLU A 335 -18.07 -1.17 -9.63
N LYS A 336 -17.69 -0.84 -10.88
CA LYS A 336 -17.97 -1.67 -12.06
C LYS A 336 -16.91 -2.77 -12.26
N VAL A 337 -15.66 -2.50 -11.90
CA VAL A 337 -14.51 -3.36 -12.23
C VAL A 337 -13.87 -4.02 -11.02
N ARG A 338 -14.36 -3.80 -9.79
CA ARG A 338 -13.82 -4.39 -8.55
C ARG A 338 -13.56 -5.89 -8.67
N ALA A 339 -14.53 -6.65 -9.14
CA ALA A 339 -14.40 -8.10 -9.31
C ALA A 339 -13.35 -8.48 -10.37
N SER A 340 -13.28 -7.72 -11.47
CA SER A 340 -12.29 -7.92 -12.53
C SER A 340 -10.88 -7.54 -12.09
N MET A 341 -10.74 -6.49 -11.29
CA MET A 341 -9.48 -6.04 -10.71
C MET A 341 -8.94 -7.08 -9.71
N LEU A 342 -9.82 -7.65 -8.91
CA LEU A 342 -9.50 -8.77 -8.03
C LEU A 342 -8.98 -9.99 -8.82
N ASN A 343 -9.72 -10.39 -9.86
CA ASN A 343 -9.33 -11.49 -10.72
C ASN A 343 -8.02 -11.21 -11.45
N LEU A 344 -7.77 -9.96 -11.83
CA LEU A 344 -6.51 -9.53 -12.44
C LEU A 344 -5.34 -9.66 -11.46
N VAL A 345 -5.45 -9.14 -10.24
CA VAL A 345 -4.41 -9.28 -9.21
C VAL A 345 -4.12 -10.75 -8.94
N LYS A 346 -5.16 -11.58 -8.84
CA LYS A 346 -5.05 -13.03 -8.68
C LYS A 346 -4.41 -13.72 -9.88
N SER A 347 -4.76 -13.30 -11.11
CA SER A 347 -4.17 -13.87 -12.33
C SER A 347 -2.71 -13.48 -12.46
N LEU A 348 -2.34 -12.25 -12.08
CA LEU A 348 -0.96 -11.77 -12.11
C LEU A 348 -0.11 -12.42 -11.02
N SER A 349 -0.65 -12.67 -9.83
CA SER A 349 0.07 -13.40 -8.77
C SER A 349 0.29 -14.87 -9.09
N GLN A 350 -0.47 -15.43 -10.03
CA GLN A 350 -0.29 -16.79 -10.55
C GLN A 350 0.72 -16.89 -11.69
N ARG A 351 1.29 -15.76 -12.17
CA ARG A 351 2.28 -15.81 -13.24
C ARG A 351 3.67 -16.11 -12.70
N ASP A 352 4.34 -17.08 -13.32
CA ASP A 352 5.70 -17.50 -12.94
C ASP A 352 6.76 -16.42 -13.20
N ASP A 353 6.50 -15.51 -14.15
CA ASP A 353 7.42 -14.43 -14.52
C ASP A 353 7.39 -13.22 -13.58
N TRP A 354 6.45 -13.17 -12.63
CA TRP A 354 6.38 -12.11 -11.61
C TRP A 354 7.58 -12.13 -10.66
N SER A 355 8.18 -13.31 -10.49
CA SER A 355 9.46 -13.52 -9.79
C SER A 355 10.61 -12.71 -10.41
N THR A 356 10.56 -12.42 -11.71
CA THR A 356 11.63 -11.74 -12.47
C THR A 356 11.57 -10.21 -12.39
N ILE A 357 10.49 -9.63 -11.86
CA ILE A 357 10.37 -8.17 -11.67
C ILE A 357 11.44 -7.67 -10.70
N SER A 358 12.12 -6.57 -10.99
CA SER A 358 13.15 -6.05 -10.08
C SER A 358 12.55 -5.44 -8.80
N PRO A 359 13.28 -5.39 -7.67
CA PRO A 359 12.80 -4.77 -6.44
C PRO A 359 12.41 -3.29 -6.59
N GLU A 360 13.04 -2.56 -7.51
CA GLU A 360 12.74 -1.16 -7.82
C GLU A 360 11.34 -1.03 -8.43
N HIS A 361 11.04 -1.83 -9.45
CA HIS A 361 9.72 -1.86 -10.07
C HIS A 361 8.64 -2.39 -9.11
N ALA A 362 8.97 -3.35 -8.24
CA ALA A 362 8.05 -3.80 -7.19
C ALA A 362 7.72 -2.66 -6.20
N ARG A 363 8.70 -1.78 -5.90
CA ARG A 363 8.47 -0.58 -5.08
C ARG A 363 7.56 0.42 -5.79
N GLU A 364 7.73 0.65 -7.09
CA GLU A 364 6.84 1.52 -7.86
C GLU A 364 5.40 1.02 -7.82
N VAL A 365 5.19 -0.28 -8.08
CA VAL A 365 3.88 -0.94 -7.96
C VAL A 365 3.28 -0.74 -6.57
N ALA A 366 4.07 -0.99 -5.53
CA ALA A 366 3.66 -0.83 -4.14
C ALA A 366 3.21 0.60 -3.80
N ILE A 367 3.89 1.61 -4.32
CA ILE A 367 3.52 3.04 -4.16
C ILE A 367 2.21 3.34 -4.89
N VAL A 368 2.03 2.85 -6.12
CA VAL A 368 0.79 3.06 -6.86
C VAL A 368 -0.39 2.43 -6.14
N VAL A 369 -0.25 1.20 -5.68
CA VAL A 369 -1.29 0.46 -4.95
C VAL A 369 -1.68 1.18 -3.66
N SER A 370 -0.71 1.64 -2.85
CA SER A 370 -1.00 2.29 -1.57
C SER A 370 -1.77 3.61 -1.72
N VAL A 371 -1.56 4.32 -2.82
CA VAL A 371 -2.20 5.62 -3.10
C VAL A 371 -3.53 5.45 -3.85
N ALA A 372 -3.53 4.63 -4.91
CA ALA A 372 -4.62 4.57 -5.87
C ALA A 372 -5.81 3.78 -5.34
N LEU A 373 -5.59 2.62 -4.70
CA LEU A 373 -6.68 1.76 -4.24
C LEU A 373 -7.48 2.37 -3.08
N PRO A 374 -8.81 2.13 -3.02
CA PRO A 374 -9.61 2.45 -1.85
C PRO A 374 -9.23 1.58 -0.63
N TYR A 375 -9.54 2.04 0.59
CA TYR A 375 -9.20 1.29 1.81
C TYR A 375 -10.02 0.00 1.99
N ASP A 376 -11.24 -0.05 1.45
CA ASP A 376 -12.16 -1.20 1.53
C ASP A 376 -11.74 -2.35 0.60
N THR A 377 -10.69 -2.16 -0.21
CA THR A 377 -10.07 -3.24 -0.99
C THR A 377 -9.49 -4.33 -0.09
N LEU A 378 -9.25 -4.04 1.20
CA LEU A 378 -8.76 -5.00 2.21
C LEU A 378 -9.87 -5.63 3.07
N SER A 379 -11.14 -5.35 2.80
CA SER A 379 -12.26 -5.91 3.58
C SER A 379 -12.40 -7.42 3.42
N ASN A 380 -11.78 -8.01 2.38
CA ASN A 380 -11.53 -9.44 2.27
C ASN A 380 -10.01 -9.67 2.19
N PRO A 381 -9.38 -10.17 3.25
CA PRO A 381 -7.92 -10.33 3.29
C PRO A 381 -7.37 -11.37 2.30
N SER A 382 -8.26 -12.22 1.77
CA SER A 382 -7.98 -13.12 0.64
C SER A 382 -7.95 -12.42 -0.73
N ASP A 383 -8.16 -11.10 -0.79
CA ASP A 383 -8.25 -10.36 -2.06
C ASP A 383 -6.90 -9.80 -2.53
N VAL A 384 -5.93 -9.66 -1.64
CA VAL A 384 -4.58 -9.17 -1.96
C VAL A 384 -3.58 -10.31 -1.85
N VAL A 385 -3.82 -11.39 -2.61
CA VAL A 385 -2.97 -12.59 -2.58
C VAL A 385 -1.62 -12.31 -3.23
N LYS A 386 -0.62 -12.14 -2.35
CA LYS A 386 0.78 -12.56 -2.50
C LYS A 386 1.34 -12.52 -3.94
N PRO A 387 1.51 -11.35 -4.57
CA PRO A 387 2.24 -11.27 -5.83
C PRO A 387 3.69 -11.77 -5.69
N PHE A 388 4.28 -11.74 -4.48
CA PHE A 388 5.69 -12.06 -4.25
C PHE A 388 5.86 -13.22 -3.23
N SER A 389 5.38 -14.42 -3.57
CA SER A 389 5.43 -15.55 -2.63
C SER A 389 6.76 -16.31 -2.56
N SER A 390 7.65 -16.27 -3.57
CA SER A 390 8.85 -17.14 -3.57
C SER A 390 10.23 -16.47 -3.58
N ASP A 391 10.46 -15.28 -4.19
CA ASP A 391 11.86 -15.00 -4.63
C ASP A 391 12.58 -13.71 -4.16
N THR A 392 12.12 -12.99 -3.14
CA THR A 392 13.04 -12.07 -2.40
C THR A 392 12.36 -11.48 -1.16
N LEU A 393 12.98 -11.62 0.02
CA LEU A 393 12.52 -10.98 1.27
C LEU A 393 12.26 -9.48 1.11
N LEU A 394 13.07 -8.80 0.29
CA LEU A 394 12.91 -7.37 0.00
C LEU A 394 11.56 -7.04 -0.65
N LYS A 395 11.09 -7.85 -1.61
CA LYS A 395 9.79 -7.65 -2.27
C LYS A 395 8.64 -7.90 -1.30
N GLN A 396 8.77 -8.92 -0.44
CA GLN A 396 7.81 -9.21 0.62
C GLN A 396 7.71 -8.05 1.63
N THR A 397 8.84 -7.48 2.06
CA THR A 397 8.87 -6.29 2.93
C THR A 397 8.16 -5.10 2.27
N ILE A 398 8.48 -4.81 1.01
CA ILE A 398 7.87 -3.70 0.25
C ILE A 398 6.34 -3.89 0.18
N TRP A 399 5.89 -5.09 -0.16
CA TRP A 399 4.46 -5.37 -0.31
C TRP A 399 3.70 -5.33 1.01
N LEU A 400 4.26 -5.92 2.06
CA LEU A 400 3.65 -5.90 3.38
C LEU A 400 3.53 -4.47 3.92
N ARG A 401 4.51 -3.62 3.65
CA ARG A 401 4.43 -2.18 3.99
C ARG A 401 3.24 -1.51 3.30
N THR A 402 3.02 -1.78 2.01
CA THR A 402 1.86 -1.28 1.26
C THR A 402 0.54 -1.76 1.83
N GLN A 403 0.44 -3.04 2.21
CA GLN A 403 -0.76 -3.59 2.86
C GLN A 403 -1.02 -2.90 4.20
N CYS A 404 0.02 -2.70 5.01
CA CYS A 404 -0.06 -1.93 6.26
C CYS A 404 -0.53 -0.49 6.05
N ASP A 405 -0.08 0.20 5.00
CA ASP A 405 -0.51 1.57 4.67
C ASP A 405 -2.01 1.62 4.31
N LEU A 406 -2.48 0.64 3.53
CA LEU A 406 -3.89 0.51 3.19
C LEU A 406 -4.75 0.19 4.44
N VAL A 407 -4.25 -0.64 5.36
CA VAL A 407 -4.93 -0.94 6.63
C VAL A 407 -5.15 0.34 7.43
N ILE A 408 -4.13 1.19 7.58
CA ILE A 408 -4.26 2.44 8.36
C ILE A 408 -5.29 3.38 7.72
N ARG A 409 -5.37 3.44 6.38
CA ARG A 409 -6.37 4.27 5.67
C ARG A 409 -7.82 3.84 5.96
N GLY A 410 -8.05 2.60 6.42
CA GLY A 410 -9.36 2.11 6.84
C GLY A 410 -9.87 2.68 8.16
N GLY A 411 -9.03 3.39 8.92
CA GLY A 411 -9.41 4.04 10.17
C GLY A 411 -9.85 3.06 11.27
N ALA A 412 -10.36 3.60 12.39
CA ALA A 412 -10.64 2.82 13.60
C ALA A 412 -11.69 1.71 13.44
N THR A 413 -12.57 1.79 12.43
CA THR A 413 -13.67 0.85 12.23
C THR A 413 -13.26 -0.39 11.43
N ALA A 414 -12.52 -0.22 10.32
CA ALA A 414 -12.16 -1.32 9.43
C ALA A 414 -10.77 -1.90 9.72
N ALA A 415 -9.80 -1.04 10.10
CA ALA A 415 -8.39 -1.42 10.22
C ALA A 415 -8.12 -2.62 11.14
N PRO A 416 -8.76 -2.77 12.34
CA PRO A 416 -8.45 -3.88 13.24
C PRO A 416 -8.73 -5.24 12.62
N SER A 417 -9.84 -5.38 11.89
CA SER A 417 -10.24 -6.64 11.24
C SER A 417 -9.28 -7.03 10.11
N SER A 418 -8.96 -6.09 9.21
CA SER A 418 -8.00 -6.30 8.13
C SER A 418 -6.58 -6.55 8.66
N TYR A 419 -6.17 -5.85 9.72
CA TYR A 419 -4.88 -6.06 10.36
C TYR A 419 -4.76 -7.45 10.97
N ASN A 420 -5.81 -7.93 11.64
CA ASN A 420 -5.83 -9.28 12.22
C ASN A 420 -5.61 -10.37 11.16
N SER A 421 -6.22 -10.21 9.99
CA SER A 421 -6.01 -11.17 8.92
C SER A 421 -4.64 -11.04 8.25
N LEU A 422 -4.12 -9.82 8.13
CA LEU A 422 -2.77 -9.62 7.63
C LEU A 422 -1.73 -10.30 8.54
N ILE A 423 -1.94 -10.25 9.86
CA ILE A 423 -1.12 -11.00 10.82
C ILE A 423 -1.21 -12.51 10.54
N ALA A 424 -2.41 -13.04 10.29
CA ALA A 424 -2.61 -14.46 9.99
C ALA A 424 -1.89 -14.89 8.70
N ASP A 425 -1.93 -14.08 7.64
CA ASP A 425 -1.24 -14.38 6.39
C ASP A 425 0.28 -14.42 6.55
N VAL A 426 0.83 -13.47 7.32
CA VAL A 426 2.27 -13.42 7.62
C VAL A 426 2.69 -14.55 8.57
N ASP A 427 1.82 -14.98 9.49
CA ASP A 427 2.05 -16.15 10.34
C ASP A 427 2.17 -17.44 9.50
N VAL A 428 1.30 -17.61 8.50
CA VAL A 428 1.38 -18.73 7.56
C VAL A 428 2.68 -18.69 6.75
N LEU A 429 3.08 -17.51 6.27
CA LEU A 429 4.36 -17.35 5.55
C LEU A 429 5.56 -17.65 6.45
N ALA A 430 5.55 -17.17 7.69
CA ALA A 430 6.62 -17.42 8.65
C ALA A 430 6.78 -18.93 8.91
N LYS A 431 5.68 -19.68 9.06
CA LYS A 431 5.71 -21.14 9.27
C LYS A 431 6.32 -21.91 8.08
N GLN A 432 6.25 -21.36 6.87
CA GLN A 432 6.77 -21.97 5.64
C GLN A 432 8.23 -21.57 5.34
N HIS A 433 8.79 -20.60 6.07
CA HIS A 433 10.10 -20.04 5.76
C HIS A 433 11.23 -20.76 6.51
N GLU A 434 12.25 -21.24 5.78
CA GLU A 434 13.36 -22.00 6.36
C GLU A 434 14.20 -21.18 7.36
N ASN A 435 14.46 -19.91 7.04
CA ASN A 435 15.23 -19.00 7.90
C ASN A 435 14.33 -17.91 8.51
N LEU A 436 13.78 -18.19 9.69
CA LEU A 436 12.93 -17.25 10.43
C LEU A 436 13.65 -15.95 10.80
N ARG A 437 14.95 -15.98 11.09
CA ARG A 437 15.71 -14.75 11.41
C ARG A 437 15.82 -13.82 10.23
N ALA A 438 16.03 -14.35 9.02
CA ALA A 438 16.03 -13.54 7.81
C ALA A 438 14.61 -12.98 7.53
N PHE A 439 13.56 -13.77 7.80
CA PHE A 439 12.16 -13.34 7.66
C PHE A 439 11.74 -12.23 8.64
N SER A 440 12.53 -11.96 9.70
CA SER A 440 12.22 -10.91 10.68
C SER A 440 12.03 -9.54 10.03
N VAL A 441 12.72 -9.24 8.92
CA VAL A 441 12.57 -7.98 8.16
C VAL A 441 11.19 -7.81 7.54
N VAL A 442 10.49 -8.90 7.24
CA VAL A 442 9.11 -8.87 6.74
C VAL A 442 8.18 -8.69 7.94
N ALA A 443 8.25 -9.57 8.95
CA ALA A 443 7.41 -9.49 10.14
C ALA A 443 7.53 -8.15 10.88
N ARG A 444 8.70 -7.48 10.80
CA ARG A 444 8.95 -6.14 11.34
C ARG A 444 7.94 -5.11 10.84
N GLU A 445 7.50 -5.18 9.59
CA GLU A 445 6.58 -4.21 9.00
C GLU A 445 5.19 -4.24 9.66
N LEU A 446 4.78 -5.38 10.24
CA LEU A 446 3.54 -5.47 11.02
C LEU A 446 3.60 -4.64 12.30
N ILE A 447 4.78 -4.42 12.87
CA ILE A 447 4.97 -3.63 14.09
C ILE A 447 5.36 -2.20 13.75
N ALA A 448 6.23 -2.00 12.76
CA ALA A 448 6.66 -0.68 12.29
C ALA A 448 5.51 0.16 11.70
N VAL A 449 4.36 -0.44 11.41
CA VAL A 449 3.13 0.30 11.07
C VAL A 449 2.65 1.19 12.23
N TRP A 450 2.86 0.80 13.49
CA TRP A 450 2.37 1.57 14.65
C TRP A 450 3.06 2.92 14.82
N SER A 451 4.32 3.05 14.38
CA SER A 451 5.06 4.32 14.41
C SER A 451 4.55 5.34 13.39
N ARG A 452 3.74 4.89 12.42
CA ARG A 452 3.14 5.72 11.36
C ARG A 452 1.70 6.16 11.67
N VAL A 453 1.13 5.69 12.78
CA VAL A 453 -0.24 6.01 13.18
C VAL A 453 -0.26 7.22 14.12
N SER A 454 -0.86 8.32 13.65
CA SER A 454 -1.02 9.54 14.46
C SER A 454 -2.23 9.50 15.41
N ASP A 455 -3.26 8.72 15.09
CA ASP A 455 -4.45 8.56 15.95
C ASP A 455 -4.18 7.53 17.07
N ALA A 456 -4.14 8.01 18.32
CA ALA A 456 -3.87 7.18 19.49
C ALA A 456 -4.89 6.03 19.67
N ARG A 457 -6.17 6.23 19.33
CA ARG A 457 -7.20 5.18 19.48
C ARG A 457 -7.00 4.08 18.46
N LEU A 458 -6.69 4.45 17.23
CA LEU A 458 -6.35 3.48 16.19
C LEU A 458 -5.07 2.71 16.56
N GLY A 459 -4.03 3.42 17.01
CA GLY A 459 -2.79 2.79 17.46
C GLY A 459 -3.01 1.78 18.58
N GLU A 460 -3.79 2.13 19.61
CA GLU A 460 -4.15 1.21 20.70
C GLU A 460 -4.95 0.00 20.21
N SER A 461 -5.86 0.20 19.25
CA SER A 461 -6.65 -0.88 18.64
C SER A 461 -5.79 -1.87 17.86
N LEU A 462 -4.81 -1.39 17.08
CA LEU A 462 -3.87 -2.25 16.36
C LEU A 462 -2.97 -3.04 17.32
N VAL A 463 -2.43 -2.40 18.36
CA VAL A 463 -1.62 -3.05 19.40
C VAL A 463 -2.45 -4.11 20.15
N THR A 464 -3.70 -3.81 20.44
CA THR A 464 -4.62 -4.75 21.09
C THR A 464 -4.91 -5.95 20.18
N THR A 465 -5.11 -5.72 18.88
CA THR A 465 -5.30 -6.77 17.88
C THR A 465 -4.08 -7.69 17.79
N TRP A 466 -2.86 -7.11 17.69
CA TRP A 466 -1.61 -7.88 17.69
C TRP A 466 -1.47 -8.75 18.94
N THR A 467 -1.63 -8.15 20.12
CA THR A 467 -1.48 -8.88 21.39
C THR A 467 -2.58 -9.94 21.58
N GLY A 468 -3.80 -9.69 21.10
CA GLY A 468 -4.88 -10.66 21.08
C GLY A 468 -4.62 -11.85 20.14
N TYR A 469 -4.07 -11.58 18.95
CA TYR A 469 -3.69 -12.63 18.00
C TYR A 469 -2.61 -13.54 18.58
N LEU A 470 -1.52 -12.98 19.13
CA LEU A 470 -0.44 -13.76 19.76
C LEU A 470 -0.96 -14.58 20.95
N ALA A 471 -1.84 -14.02 21.78
CA ALA A 471 -2.40 -14.73 22.92
C ALA A 471 -3.26 -15.94 22.54
N THR A 472 -3.91 -15.89 21.37
CA THR A 472 -4.72 -16.98 20.82
C THR A 472 -3.84 -18.00 20.09
N ASN A 473 -2.77 -17.56 19.44
CA ASN A 473 -1.85 -18.36 18.63
C ASN A 473 -0.45 -18.43 19.25
N PHE A 474 -0.35 -18.93 20.49
CA PHE A 474 0.91 -18.88 21.24
C PHE A 474 2.05 -19.70 20.60
N ASP A 475 1.75 -20.72 19.77
CA ASP A 475 2.74 -21.50 19.02
C ASP A 475 3.22 -20.82 17.71
N SER A 476 2.68 -19.64 17.36
CA SER A 476 3.08 -18.88 16.17
C SER A 476 4.57 -18.47 16.20
N PRO A 477 5.33 -18.60 15.10
CA PRO A 477 6.68 -18.04 14.99
C PRO A 477 6.75 -16.53 15.29
N LEU A 478 5.65 -15.80 15.09
CA LEU A 478 5.57 -14.36 15.34
C LEU A 478 5.84 -13.97 16.81
N VAL A 479 5.60 -14.87 17.77
CA VAL A 479 5.91 -14.60 19.20
C VAL A 479 7.42 -14.41 19.39
N LEU A 480 8.25 -15.27 18.80
CA LEU A 480 9.71 -15.17 18.88
C LEU A 480 10.23 -14.01 18.03
N LEU A 481 9.66 -13.82 16.83
CA LEU A 481 10.03 -12.68 15.98
C LEU A 481 9.71 -11.34 16.63
N SER A 482 8.66 -11.26 17.45
CA SER A 482 8.33 -10.06 18.24
C SER A 482 9.46 -9.66 19.19
N MET A 483 10.17 -10.64 19.78
CA MET A 483 11.30 -10.37 20.68
C MET A 483 12.47 -9.69 19.96
N ASN A 484 12.59 -9.93 18.65
CA ASN A 484 13.60 -9.32 17.78
C ASN A 484 13.16 -7.94 17.26
N THR A 485 11.88 -7.76 16.96
CA THR A 485 11.42 -6.59 16.18
C THR A 485 10.80 -5.48 17.01
N LEU A 486 10.19 -5.75 18.17
CA LEU A 486 9.37 -4.76 18.90
C LEU A 486 10.10 -3.46 19.24
N LEU A 487 11.27 -3.53 19.89
CA LEU A 487 12.00 -2.34 20.32
C LEU A 487 12.64 -1.59 19.15
N GLY A 488 13.11 -2.30 18.13
CA GLY A 488 13.77 -1.69 16.97
C GLY A 488 12.82 -1.08 15.94
N SER A 489 11.50 -1.32 16.04
CA SER A 489 10.52 -0.91 15.01
C SER A 489 9.76 0.38 15.35
N LEU A 490 9.77 0.80 16.62
CA LEU A 490 8.96 1.92 17.10
C LEU A 490 9.79 3.16 17.39
N ASN A 491 9.13 4.32 17.44
CA ASN A 491 9.77 5.58 17.78
C ASN A 491 10.12 5.65 19.28
N ILE A 492 11.04 6.54 19.66
CA ILE A 492 11.52 6.70 21.05
C ILE A 492 10.37 7.00 22.03
N ASP A 493 9.40 7.81 21.61
CA ASP A 493 8.20 8.16 22.38
C ASP A 493 7.22 6.98 22.57
N GLN A 494 7.38 5.91 21.77
CA GLN A 494 6.54 4.70 21.82
C GLN A 494 7.20 3.52 22.57
N VAL A 495 8.38 3.72 23.16
CA VAL A 495 9.10 2.67 23.92
C VAL A 495 8.24 2.08 25.05
N ALA A 496 7.45 2.91 25.73
CA ALA A 496 6.51 2.46 26.76
C ALA A 496 5.50 1.42 26.21
N THR A 497 4.99 1.64 25.00
CA THR A 497 4.07 0.71 24.32
C THR A 497 4.80 -0.57 23.95
N ALA A 498 6.00 -0.50 23.36
CA ALA A 498 6.80 -1.68 23.06
C ALA A 498 7.04 -2.56 24.29
N LEU A 499 7.38 -1.96 25.43
CA LEU A 499 7.66 -2.69 26.68
C LEU A 499 6.41 -3.35 27.26
N LYS A 500 5.24 -2.69 27.16
CA LYS A 500 3.95 -3.26 27.57
C LYS A 500 3.56 -4.44 26.68
N VAL A 501 3.83 -4.35 25.38
CA VAL A 501 3.62 -5.47 24.44
C VAL A 501 4.61 -6.60 24.74
N MET A 502 5.87 -6.27 25.02
CA MET A 502 6.90 -7.24 25.41
C MET A 502 6.49 -8.06 26.64
N GLU A 503 5.93 -7.41 27.67
CA GLU A 503 5.41 -8.07 28.88
C GLU A 503 4.36 -9.13 28.52
N LYS A 504 3.45 -8.79 27.59
CA LYS A 504 2.44 -9.73 27.09
C LYS A 504 3.05 -10.83 26.24
N THR A 505 3.98 -10.51 25.33
CA THR A 505 4.66 -11.48 24.45
C THR A 505 5.43 -12.52 25.25
N ILE A 506 6.18 -12.11 26.28
CA ILE A 506 6.90 -13.04 27.17
C ILE A 506 5.90 -13.99 27.85
N ARG A 507 4.78 -13.47 28.37
CA ARG A 507 3.72 -14.32 28.97
C ARG A 507 3.14 -15.31 27.97
N VAL A 508 2.94 -14.89 26.72
CA VAL A 508 2.43 -15.76 25.65
C VAL A 508 3.44 -16.85 25.31
N TYR A 509 4.72 -16.53 25.18
CA TYR A 509 5.78 -17.52 24.94
C TYR A 509 5.76 -18.63 26.00
N PHE A 510 5.64 -18.26 27.28
CA PHE A 510 5.61 -19.23 28.37
C PHE A 510 4.31 -20.04 28.49
N ARG A 511 3.32 -19.86 27.59
CA ARG A 511 2.17 -20.77 27.48
C ARG A 511 2.45 -22.00 26.63
N ARG A 512 3.52 -21.99 25.82
CA ARG A 512 3.92 -23.09 24.94
C ARG A 512 4.24 -24.38 25.70
N ASN A 513 4.27 -25.49 24.96
CA ASN A 513 4.65 -26.79 25.48
C ASN A 513 6.15 -26.89 25.77
N SER A 514 6.98 -26.37 24.87
CA SER A 514 8.44 -26.27 25.03
C SER A 514 8.84 -24.81 25.25
N VAL A 515 9.50 -24.52 26.37
CA VAL A 515 9.90 -23.16 26.77
C VAL A 515 11.27 -23.18 27.42
N ALA A 516 12.12 -22.22 27.07
CA ALA A 516 13.42 -22.01 27.68
C ALA A 516 13.79 -20.52 27.65
N TRP A 517 14.38 -20.02 28.74
CA TRP A 517 14.86 -18.63 28.76
C TRP A 517 15.99 -18.44 27.74
N SER A 518 16.86 -19.44 27.58
CA SER A 518 17.95 -19.43 26.59
C SER A 518 17.46 -19.22 25.15
N GLU A 519 16.40 -19.92 24.72
CA GLU A 519 15.78 -19.70 23.40
C GLU A 519 15.28 -18.26 23.28
N LEU A 520 14.49 -17.80 24.26
CA LEU A 520 13.94 -16.44 24.25
C LEU A 520 15.03 -15.36 24.18
N MET A 521 16.15 -15.55 24.88
CA MET A 521 17.31 -14.64 24.84
C MET A 521 17.98 -14.64 23.45
N GLN A 522 18.09 -15.78 22.78
CA GLN A 522 18.69 -15.86 21.45
C GLN A 522 17.94 -15.05 20.40
N TRP A 523 16.63 -14.86 20.57
CA TRP A 523 15.77 -14.06 19.69
C TRP A 523 15.71 -12.58 20.06
N THR A 524 16.27 -12.20 21.19
CA THR A 524 16.19 -10.83 21.70
C THR A 524 17.13 -9.91 20.93
N GLU A 525 16.60 -8.80 20.42
CA GLU A 525 17.39 -7.71 19.85
C GLU A 525 16.92 -6.38 20.45
N CYS A 526 17.81 -5.70 21.17
CA CYS A 526 17.56 -4.38 21.74
C CYS A 526 18.63 -3.42 21.24
N PRO A 527 18.28 -2.38 20.47
CA PRO A 527 19.21 -1.35 20.07
C PRO A 527 19.85 -0.70 21.31
N LEU A 528 21.19 -0.58 21.34
CA LEU A 528 21.93 -0.02 22.47
C LEU A 528 21.46 1.40 22.84
N SER A 529 21.00 2.17 21.86
CA SER A 529 20.42 3.52 22.05
C SER A 529 19.13 3.51 22.87
N LEU A 530 18.37 2.41 22.86
CA LEU A 530 17.10 2.26 23.57
C LEU A 530 17.24 1.50 24.89
N ALA A 531 18.31 0.74 25.08
CA ALA A 531 18.54 -0.06 26.28
C ALA A 531 18.47 0.75 27.59
N SER A 532 19.07 1.94 27.61
CA SER A 532 19.05 2.82 28.78
C SER A 532 17.65 3.37 29.07
N VAL A 533 16.94 3.83 28.03
CA VAL A 533 15.56 4.34 28.13
C VAL A 533 14.61 3.24 28.59
N ALA A 534 14.74 2.04 28.02
CA ALA A 534 13.93 0.89 28.39
C ALA A 534 14.15 0.48 29.84
N ARG A 535 15.41 0.40 30.29
CA ARG A 535 15.77 0.13 31.69
C ARG A 535 15.15 1.15 32.62
N ASP A 536 15.33 2.43 32.30
CA ASP A 536 14.89 3.53 33.16
C ASP A 536 13.36 3.57 33.26
N TYR A 537 12.66 3.15 32.20
CA TYR A 537 11.21 2.98 32.23
C TYR A 537 10.77 1.79 33.10
N VAL A 538 11.32 0.59 32.88
CA VAL A 538 10.86 -0.62 33.60
C VAL A 538 11.27 -0.64 35.07
N LEU A 539 12.33 0.08 35.44
CA LEU A 539 12.80 0.24 36.82
C LEU A 539 12.38 1.57 37.45
N ALA A 540 11.48 2.33 36.83
CA ALA A 540 10.93 3.55 37.42
C ALA A 540 10.10 3.21 38.68
N VAL A 541 10.49 3.78 39.82
CA VAL A 541 9.74 3.65 41.06
C VAL A 541 8.37 4.30 40.89
N SER A 542 7.28 3.56 41.15
CA SER A 542 5.88 3.94 40.93
C SER A 542 5.36 5.06 41.87
N GLY A 543 6.18 6.10 42.10
CA GLY A 543 5.87 7.24 42.97
C GLY A 543 4.98 8.30 42.33
N SER A 544 5.00 8.43 41.00
CA SER A 544 4.33 9.53 40.27
C SER A 544 3.44 9.09 39.10
N ASN A 545 3.70 7.95 38.47
CA ASN A 545 2.95 7.48 37.30
C ASN A 545 2.06 6.29 37.65
N ASN A 546 0.76 6.38 37.33
CA ASN A 546 -0.27 5.34 37.49
C ASN A 546 -0.03 4.07 36.62
N SER A 547 1.17 3.85 36.10
CA SER A 547 1.51 2.71 35.24
C SER A 547 1.96 1.51 36.07
N ASP A 548 1.32 0.35 35.83
CA ASP A 548 1.71 -0.91 36.46
C ASP A 548 3.14 -1.32 36.08
N PRO A 549 3.95 -1.83 37.03
CA PRO A 549 5.31 -2.26 36.76
C PRO A 549 5.35 -3.49 35.85
N LEU A 550 6.25 -3.46 34.86
CA LEU A 550 6.44 -4.51 33.85
C LEU A 550 7.52 -5.50 34.29
N MET A 551 7.20 -6.33 35.28
CA MET A 551 8.18 -7.15 36.01
C MET A 551 8.80 -8.28 35.18
N LEU A 552 8.08 -8.87 34.22
CA LEU A 552 8.68 -9.88 33.34
C LEU A 552 9.58 -9.21 32.33
N THR A 553 9.15 -8.08 31.75
CA THR A 553 10.00 -7.30 30.84
C THR A 553 11.25 -6.79 31.56
N ALA A 554 11.13 -6.33 32.81
CA ALA A 554 12.29 -5.95 33.62
C ALA A 554 13.22 -7.14 33.86
N SER A 555 12.68 -8.31 34.24
CA SER A 555 13.47 -9.53 34.47
C SER A 555 14.20 -9.98 33.21
N TRP A 556 13.51 -9.95 32.07
CA TRP A 556 14.07 -10.23 30.74
C TRP A 556 15.20 -9.26 30.40
N LEU A 557 14.99 -7.95 30.59
CA LEU A 557 15.97 -6.93 30.26
C LEU A 557 17.22 -7.04 31.14
N MET A 558 17.08 -7.34 32.43
CA MET A 558 18.23 -7.50 33.34
C MET A 558 19.04 -8.78 33.09
N LYS A 559 18.44 -9.81 32.48
CA LYS A 559 19.17 -11.00 31.99
C LYS A 559 19.89 -10.73 30.67
N PHE A 560 19.34 -9.85 29.84
CA PHE A 560 19.89 -9.50 28.54
C PHE A 560 21.05 -8.48 28.63
N LEU A 561 20.93 -7.46 29.48
CA LEU A 561 21.95 -6.42 29.62
C LEU A 561 23.13 -6.92 30.47
N PRO A 562 24.39 -6.61 30.10
CA PRO A 562 25.53 -6.89 30.95
C PRO A 562 25.38 -6.14 32.29
N PRO A 563 25.87 -6.71 33.41
CA PRO A 563 25.79 -6.04 34.70
C PRO A 563 26.59 -4.74 34.66
N SER A 564 25.91 -3.61 34.86
CA SER A 564 26.50 -2.29 35.03
C SER A 564 26.10 -1.72 36.38
N ASP A 565 26.97 -0.96 37.05
CA ASP A 565 26.67 -0.39 38.37
C ASP A 565 25.34 0.39 38.38
N THR A 566 25.04 1.08 37.29
CA THR A 566 23.78 1.79 37.09
C THR A 566 22.56 0.88 37.05
N SER A 567 22.64 -0.29 36.40
CA SER A 567 21.53 -1.23 36.28
C SER A 567 21.33 -2.00 37.58
N VAL A 568 22.42 -2.39 38.25
CA VAL A 568 22.35 -3.04 39.56
C VAL A 568 21.77 -2.07 40.60
N SER A 569 22.22 -0.81 40.64
CA SER A 569 21.69 0.19 41.58
C SER A 569 20.20 0.47 41.36
N LYS A 570 19.76 0.65 40.10
CA LYS A 570 18.34 0.89 39.81
C LYS A 570 17.45 -0.30 40.13
N LEU A 571 17.92 -1.54 39.91
CA LEU A 571 17.17 -2.74 40.29
C LEU A 571 17.02 -2.80 41.80
N HIS A 572 18.12 -2.55 42.53
CA HIS A 572 18.15 -2.50 43.98
C HIS A 572 17.11 -1.50 44.53
N ASP A 573 17.18 -0.24 44.08
CA ASP A 573 16.25 0.81 44.48
C ASP A 573 14.79 0.44 44.16
N PHE A 574 14.53 -0.15 42.99
CA PHE A 574 13.20 -0.61 42.60
C PHE A 574 12.65 -1.67 43.54
N VAL A 575 13.45 -2.69 43.89
CA VAL A 575 13.04 -3.78 44.79
C VAL A 575 12.75 -3.27 46.20
N LEU A 576 13.57 -2.36 46.72
CA LEU A 576 13.37 -1.82 48.07
C LEU A 576 12.17 -0.87 48.19
N SER A 577 11.86 -0.15 47.12
CA SER A 577 10.87 0.94 47.13
C SER A 577 9.47 0.53 46.64
N ILE A 578 9.32 -0.62 45.96
CA ILE A 578 8.03 -1.05 45.43
C ILE A 578 7.01 -1.33 46.54
N LYS A 579 5.80 -0.78 46.36
CA LYS A 579 4.68 -1.02 47.29
C LYS A 579 3.95 -2.32 46.92
N PRO A 580 3.46 -3.11 47.90
CA PRO A 580 2.75 -4.37 47.64
C PRO A 580 1.61 -4.28 46.63
N ARG A 581 0.85 -3.17 46.66
CA ARG A 581 -0.28 -2.92 45.75
C ARG A 581 0.09 -2.85 44.26
N HIS A 582 1.36 -2.60 43.93
CA HIS A 582 1.83 -2.54 42.55
C HIS A 582 2.38 -3.88 42.06
N VAL A 583 2.53 -4.89 42.94
CA VAL A 583 2.98 -6.23 42.57
C VAL A 583 1.79 -7.04 42.06
N ARG A 584 1.51 -6.97 40.75
CA ARG A 584 0.39 -7.73 40.14
C ARG A 584 0.71 -9.19 39.83
N CYS A 585 1.98 -9.53 39.60
CA CYS A 585 2.43 -10.91 39.38
C CYS A 585 3.64 -11.20 40.26
N GLU A 586 3.40 -11.91 41.36
CA GLU A 586 4.41 -12.19 42.39
C GLU A 586 5.52 -13.11 41.88
N ALA A 587 5.18 -14.09 41.03
CA ALA A 587 6.17 -14.95 40.37
C ALA A 587 7.16 -14.12 39.52
N SER A 588 6.68 -13.08 38.84
CA SER A 588 7.55 -12.18 38.05
C SER A 588 8.41 -11.29 38.93
N PHE A 589 7.88 -10.86 40.08
CA PHE A 589 8.67 -10.12 41.06
C PHE A 589 9.78 -10.97 41.68
N LEU A 590 9.51 -12.26 41.92
CA LEU A 590 10.50 -13.21 42.42
C LEU A 590 11.67 -13.44 41.45
N LEU A 591 11.46 -13.29 40.13
CA LEU A 591 12.54 -13.28 39.15
C LEU A 591 13.45 -12.05 39.29
N LEU A 592 12.90 -10.88 39.64
CA LEU A 592 13.69 -9.68 39.94
C LEU A 592 14.47 -9.84 41.24
N ILE A 593 13.85 -10.42 42.27
CA ILE A 593 14.53 -10.75 43.53
C ILE A 593 15.64 -11.76 43.30
N TRP A 594 15.41 -12.76 42.46
CA TRP A 594 16.43 -13.72 42.06
C TRP A 594 17.62 -13.03 41.39
N GLN A 595 17.36 -12.12 40.44
CA GLN A 595 18.39 -11.38 39.73
C GLN A 595 19.19 -10.48 40.67
N GLU A 596 18.50 -9.76 41.56
CA GLU A 596 19.11 -8.93 42.60
C GLU A 596 19.99 -9.78 43.52
N MET A 597 19.48 -10.91 43.99
CA MET A 597 20.24 -11.83 44.85
C MET A 597 21.46 -12.41 44.14
N ARG A 598 21.37 -12.70 42.85
CA ARG A 598 22.51 -13.16 42.05
C ARG A 598 23.60 -12.11 42.03
N TRP A 599 23.26 -10.85 41.70
CA TRP A 599 24.24 -9.76 41.69
C TRP A 599 24.83 -9.44 43.07
N LEU A 600 24.03 -9.50 44.13
CA LEU A 600 24.50 -9.34 45.51
C LEU A 600 25.46 -10.47 45.93
N ALA A 601 25.14 -11.72 45.57
CA ALA A 601 26.00 -12.87 45.86
C ALA A 601 27.31 -12.82 45.07
N ASP A 602 27.25 -12.52 43.76
CA ASP A 602 28.43 -12.35 42.91
C ASP A 602 29.33 -11.23 43.44
N SER A 603 28.73 -10.11 43.88
CA SER A 603 29.47 -9.01 44.52
C SER A 603 30.12 -9.42 45.84
N ALA A 604 29.45 -10.22 46.67
CA ALA A 604 30.01 -10.70 47.94
C ALA A 604 31.17 -11.69 47.72
N VAL A 605 31.07 -12.54 46.69
CA VAL A 605 32.15 -13.46 46.28
C VAL A 605 33.33 -12.68 45.72
N ALA A 606 33.09 -11.70 44.83
CA ALA A 606 34.13 -10.83 44.30
C ALA A 606 34.83 -10.01 45.39
N ALA A 607 34.09 -9.57 46.42
CA ALA A 607 34.64 -8.84 47.55
C ALA A 607 35.62 -9.67 48.39
N HIS A 608 35.39 -10.99 48.51
CA HIS A 608 36.34 -11.90 49.16
C HIS A 608 37.63 -12.10 48.36
N ALA A 609 37.55 -12.05 47.03
CA ALA A 609 38.72 -12.18 46.16
C ALA A 609 39.63 -10.94 46.20
N ASN A 610 39.07 -9.76 46.52
CA ASN A 610 39.79 -8.48 46.56
C ASN A 610 40.02 -8.02 48.01
N HIS A 611 41.21 -8.30 48.55
CA HIS A 611 41.62 -7.86 49.89
C HIS A 611 41.58 -6.33 50.01
N GLY A 612 40.54 -5.80 50.68
CA GLY A 612 40.33 -4.37 50.91
C GLY A 612 38.92 -3.87 50.64
N SER A 613 38.05 -4.68 50.04
CA SER A 613 36.64 -4.30 49.84
C SER A 613 35.78 -4.62 51.07
N GLY A 614 35.09 -3.61 51.61
CA GLY A 614 34.16 -3.74 52.73
C GLY A 614 32.82 -4.38 52.32
N ILE A 615 31.90 -4.52 53.28
CA ILE A 615 30.53 -5.01 53.01
C ILE A 615 29.86 -4.11 51.97
N ASN A 616 29.27 -4.74 50.94
CA ASN A 616 28.41 -4.04 49.99
C ASN A 616 27.16 -3.52 50.74
N GLU A 617 27.03 -2.20 50.90
CA GLU A 617 25.93 -1.53 51.60
C GLU A 617 24.55 -2.02 51.09
N ARG A 618 24.44 -2.32 49.79
CA ARG A 618 23.23 -2.86 49.18
C ARG A 618 22.80 -4.20 49.78
N LEU A 619 23.74 -5.10 50.12
CA LEU A 619 23.36 -6.37 50.75
C LEU A 619 22.75 -6.13 52.13
N PHE A 620 23.30 -5.17 52.88
CA PHE A 620 22.78 -4.79 54.18
C PHE A 620 21.39 -4.16 54.07
N ASP A 621 21.20 -3.21 53.16
CA ASP A 621 19.91 -2.55 52.91
C ASP A 621 18.83 -3.56 52.47
N PHE A 622 19.20 -4.50 51.59
CA PHE A 622 18.33 -5.59 51.17
C PHE A 622 17.92 -6.49 52.36
N MET A 623 18.85 -6.85 53.23
CA MET A 623 18.56 -7.64 54.44
C MET A 623 17.67 -6.88 55.43
N GLN A 624 17.85 -5.56 55.58
CA GLN A 624 16.96 -4.73 56.41
C GLN A 624 15.54 -4.67 55.84
N TRP A 625 15.42 -4.49 54.52
CA TRP A 625 14.12 -4.52 53.85
C TRP A 625 13.44 -5.87 53.99
N LEU A 626 14.17 -6.97 53.82
CA LEU A 626 13.64 -8.32 54.05
C LEU A 626 13.14 -8.50 55.49
N LYS A 627 13.87 -8.01 56.50
CA LYS A 627 13.42 -8.04 57.91
C LYS A 627 12.12 -7.25 58.12
N LYS A 628 12.01 -6.08 57.49
CA LYS A 628 10.79 -5.25 57.54
C LYS A 628 9.60 -5.94 56.88
N VAL A 629 9.80 -6.58 55.73
CA VAL A 629 8.73 -7.25 54.97
C VAL A 629 8.33 -8.59 55.58
N SER A 630 9.30 -9.37 56.10
CA SER A 630 9.09 -10.67 56.74
C SER A 630 8.62 -10.56 58.21
N GLY A 631 8.91 -9.46 58.90
CA GLY A 631 8.53 -9.21 60.29
C GLY A 631 7.02 -9.29 60.55
N VAL A 632 6.20 -9.04 59.53
CA VAL A 632 4.73 -9.14 59.58
C VAL A 632 4.26 -10.59 59.84
N LEU A 633 4.97 -11.62 59.35
CA LEU A 633 4.65 -13.03 59.65
C LEU A 633 4.99 -13.39 61.11
N ARG A 634 6.07 -12.82 61.65
CA ARG A 634 6.53 -13.07 63.04
C ARG A 634 5.73 -12.32 64.11
N HIS A 635 5.17 -11.15 63.77
CA HIS A 635 4.35 -10.35 64.71
C HIS A 635 2.90 -10.83 64.77
N ALA A 636 2.40 -11.49 63.71
CA ALA A 636 1.09 -12.15 63.71
C ALA A 636 0.99 -13.30 64.73
N ALA A 637 2.13 -13.87 65.15
CA ALA A 637 2.19 -14.99 66.09
C ALA A 637 2.27 -14.58 67.57
N LYS A 638 2.54 -13.29 67.89
CA LYS A 638 2.74 -12.84 69.28
C LYS A 638 1.51 -12.21 69.94
N ASP A 639 0.53 -11.77 69.16
CA ASP A 639 -0.72 -11.18 69.66
C ASP A 639 -1.93 -11.92 69.09
N GLU A 640 -2.47 -12.90 69.84
CA GLU A 640 -3.66 -13.68 69.43
C GLU A 640 -4.91 -12.81 69.20
N SER A 641 -5.00 -11.63 69.82
CA SER A 641 -6.17 -10.74 69.76
C SER A 641 -6.17 -9.71 68.62
N SER A 642 -5.00 -9.41 68.03
CA SER A 642 -4.86 -8.45 66.91
C SER A 642 -4.77 -9.14 65.54
N PHE A 643 -4.63 -10.48 65.52
CA PHE A 643 -4.49 -11.31 64.34
C PHE A 643 -5.68 -11.21 63.37
N ILE A 644 -6.91 -11.35 63.87
CA ILE A 644 -8.12 -11.30 63.03
C ILE A 644 -8.38 -9.88 62.51
N MET A 645 -8.14 -8.85 63.32
CA MET A 645 -8.40 -7.46 62.94
C MET A 645 -7.38 -6.95 61.90
N ASN A 646 -6.11 -7.34 62.00
CA ASN A 646 -5.09 -7.05 60.98
C ASN A 646 -5.30 -7.87 59.70
N LEU A 647 -5.74 -9.13 59.78
CA LEU A 647 -6.04 -9.94 58.59
C LEU A 647 -7.21 -9.39 57.75
N ILE A 648 -8.18 -8.75 58.42
CA ILE A 648 -9.36 -8.13 57.77
C ILE A 648 -9.06 -6.71 57.26
N THR A 649 -8.21 -5.93 57.96
CA THR A 649 -7.89 -4.53 57.59
C THR A 649 -6.65 -4.37 56.70
N SER A 650 -5.72 -5.35 56.64
CA SER A 650 -4.44 -5.22 55.91
C SER A 650 -4.48 -5.55 54.41
N LYS A 651 -5.66 -5.85 53.84
CA LYS A 651 -5.79 -6.24 52.41
C LYS A 651 -5.25 -5.20 51.41
N LYS A 652 -4.93 -3.96 51.85
CA LYS A 652 -4.40 -2.88 50.98
C LYS A 652 -2.91 -2.56 51.16
N THR A 653 -2.20 -3.14 52.13
CA THR A 653 -0.85 -2.66 52.52
C THR A 653 0.24 -3.73 52.68
N ALA A 654 -0.08 -5.03 52.61
CA ALA A 654 0.89 -6.13 52.78
C ALA A 654 0.98 -7.04 51.54
N HIS A 655 2.14 -7.68 51.33
CA HIS A 655 2.35 -8.71 50.30
C HIS A 655 1.56 -10.00 50.61
N SER A 656 1.29 -10.83 49.59
CA SER A 656 0.54 -12.08 49.82
C SER A 656 1.26 -13.03 50.79
N PRO A 657 0.53 -13.99 51.38
CA PRO A 657 1.15 -15.07 52.16
C PRO A 657 2.22 -15.86 51.37
N ARG A 658 1.99 -16.17 50.08
CA ARG A 658 2.93 -16.91 49.22
C ARG A 658 4.25 -16.17 49.06
N LEU A 659 4.19 -14.90 48.68
CA LEU A 659 5.39 -14.08 48.53
C LEU A 659 6.12 -13.91 49.87
N ARG A 660 5.40 -13.64 50.97
CA ARG A 660 6.00 -13.48 52.29
C ARG A 660 6.73 -14.74 52.79
N VAL A 661 6.29 -15.94 52.43
CA VAL A 661 7.00 -17.19 52.76
C VAL A 661 8.38 -17.23 52.11
N VAL A 662 8.48 -16.95 50.79
CA VAL A 662 9.78 -16.93 50.10
C VAL A 662 10.71 -15.88 50.69
N LEU A 663 10.19 -14.67 50.97
CA LEU A 663 10.98 -13.59 51.57
C LEU A 663 11.45 -13.92 52.99
N THR A 664 10.64 -14.64 53.77
CA THR A 664 11.00 -15.08 55.13
C THR A 664 12.08 -16.16 55.09
N ILE A 665 11.96 -17.14 54.19
CA ILE A 665 12.98 -18.16 53.96
C ILE A 665 14.30 -17.50 53.55
N LEU A 666 14.25 -16.55 52.61
CA LEU A 666 15.43 -15.81 52.16
C LEU A 666 16.05 -14.97 53.29
N GLU A 667 15.26 -14.27 54.11
CA GLU A 667 15.75 -13.50 55.25
C GLU A 667 16.49 -14.37 56.27
N LEU A 668 15.90 -15.51 56.63
CA LEU A 668 16.51 -16.46 57.57
C LEU A 668 17.80 -17.02 56.99
N TYR A 669 17.80 -17.34 55.69
CA TYR A 669 18.97 -17.88 55.01
C TYR A 669 20.11 -16.86 54.98
N LEU A 670 19.87 -15.63 54.55
CA LEU A 670 20.90 -14.58 54.51
C LEU A 670 21.42 -14.23 55.90
N THR A 671 20.55 -14.27 56.91
CA THR A 671 20.97 -14.07 58.32
C THR A 671 21.86 -15.22 58.81
N GLN A 672 21.64 -16.45 58.34
CA GLN A 672 22.54 -17.59 58.63
C GLN A 672 23.90 -17.44 57.95
N GLN A 673 23.95 -16.81 56.77
CA GLN A 673 25.21 -16.56 56.06
C GLN A 673 26.01 -15.36 56.61
N ALA A 674 25.40 -14.50 57.42
CA ALA A 674 26.06 -13.33 58.00
C ALA A 674 26.98 -13.70 59.18
N LEU A 675 28.22 -13.20 59.15
CA LEU A 675 29.25 -13.42 60.19
C LEU A 675 29.32 -12.27 61.22
N GLY A 676 28.50 -11.23 61.09
CA GLY A 676 28.47 -10.05 61.97
C GLY A 676 28.31 -8.75 61.19
N GLY A 677 28.06 -7.62 61.86
CA GLY A 677 27.76 -6.33 61.19
C GLY A 677 28.90 -5.73 60.37
N THR A 678 30.14 -6.20 60.56
CA THR A 678 31.36 -5.69 59.90
C THR A 678 32.09 -6.74 59.07
N HIS A 679 31.60 -7.99 59.02
CA HIS A 679 32.22 -9.08 58.28
C HIS A 679 31.44 -9.46 57.03
N LEU A 680 32.16 -9.80 55.96
CA LEU A 680 31.56 -10.31 54.73
C LEU A 680 30.82 -11.63 55.01
N PRO A 681 29.75 -11.94 54.25
CA PRO A 681 28.98 -13.18 54.43
C PRO A 681 29.77 -14.41 54.00
N ARG A 682 29.35 -15.61 54.43
CA ARG A 682 29.97 -16.88 54.00
C ARG A 682 29.88 -17.05 52.46
N THR A 683 31.02 -17.21 51.79
CA THR A 683 31.12 -17.33 50.31
C THR A 683 31.70 -18.64 49.80
N SER A 684 32.22 -19.51 50.68
CA SER A 684 32.82 -20.79 50.30
C SER A 684 32.20 -21.96 51.06
N GLU A 685 32.29 -23.15 50.46
CA GLU A 685 32.01 -24.42 51.14
C GLU A 685 32.94 -24.59 52.35
N GLY A 686 32.45 -25.28 53.38
CA GLY A 686 33.18 -25.54 54.63
C GLY A 686 33.36 -24.34 55.57
N ALA A 687 32.94 -23.12 55.20
CA ALA A 687 33.01 -21.96 56.09
C ALA A 687 32.16 -22.18 57.36
N PRO A 688 32.59 -21.76 58.57
CA PRO A 688 31.81 -22.01 59.79
C PRO A 688 30.49 -21.22 59.81
N VAL A 689 29.41 -21.84 60.31
CA VAL A 689 28.13 -21.16 60.57
C VAL A 689 28.11 -20.66 62.00
N LEU A 690 28.07 -19.34 62.17
CA LEU A 690 28.03 -18.71 63.51
C LEU A 690 26.60 -18.47 64.01
N ASN A 691 25.62 -18.36 63.11
CA ASN A 691 24.24 -17.99 63.42
C ASN A 691 23.23 -18.97 62.80
N SER A 692 23.10 -20.18 63.35
CA SER A 692 22.15 -21.17 62.83
C SER A 692 20.70 -20.67 62.90
N ARG A 693 19.96 -20.79 61.80
CA ARG A 693 18.54 -20.39 61.67
C ARG A 693 17.59 -21.56 61.45
N ILE A 694 18.05 -22.79 61.70
CA ILE A 694 17.24 -24.02 61.54
C ILE A 694 15.99 -24.00 62.44
N SER A 695 16.10 -23.58 63.70
CA SER A 695 14.94 -23.44 64.60
C SER A 695 13.96 -22.37 64.12
N GLY A 696 14.47 -21.23 63.64
CA GLY A 696 13.66 -20.17 63.05
C GLY A 696 12.92 -20.59 61.78
N LEU A 697 13.53 -21.44 60.94
CA LEU A 697 12.87 -22.03 59.78
C LEU A 697 11.71 -22.96 60.20
N LYS A 698 11.92 -23.80 61.23
CA LYS A 698 10.88 -24.69 61.77
C LYS A 698 9.71 -23.91 62.39
N GLU A 699 10.01 -22.84 63.11
CA GLU A 699 9.01 -21.93 63.69
C GLU A 699 8.21 -21.22 62.58
N ALA A 700 8.88 -20.72 61.55
CA ALA A 700 8.23 -20.10 60.39
C ALA A 700 7.34 -21.09 59.62
N ALA A 701 7.79 -22.34 59.43
CA ALA A 701 6.99 -23.40 58.85
C ALA A 701 5.74 -23.70 59.69
N SER A 702 5.89 -23.76 61.02
CA SER A 702 4.76 -23.97 61.95
C SER A 702 3.76 -22.82 61.92
N THR A 703 4.24 -21.58 61.79
CA THR A 703 3.39 -20.39 61.69
C THR A 703 2.67 -20.32 60.34
N ALA A 704 3.33 -20.75 59.26
CA ALA A 704 2.70 -20.88 57.95
C ALA A 704 1.60 -21.95 57.95
N ILE A 705 1.75 -23.03 58.73
CA ILE A 705 0.72 -24.08 58.93
C ILE A 705 -0.57 -23.52 59.59
N ILE A 706 -0.47 -22.46 60.40
CA ILE A 706 -1.66 -21.79 60.96
C ILE A 706 -2.40 -21.00 59.87
N HIS A 707 -1.67 -20.31 58.98
CA HIS A 707 -2.24 -19.63 57.81
C HIS A 707 -2.91 -20.58 56.82
N VAL A 708 -2.37 -21.80 56.71
CA VAL A 708 -2.80 -22.93 55.88
C VAL A 708 -4.20 -23.45 56.20
N LEU A 709 -4.63 -23.41 57.48
CA LEU A 709 -5.95 -23.91 57.89
C LEU A 709 -7.10 -23.06 57.30
N ILE A 710 -6.79 -21.87 56.80
CA ILE A 710 -7.77 -20.90 56.28
C ILE A 710 -7.82 -20.91 54.74
N SER A 711 -6.75 -21.32 54.04
CA SER A 711 -6.62 -21.08 52.58
C SER A 711 -6.69 -22.30 51.66
N GLN A 712 -6.82 -23.54 52.16
CA GLN A 712 -6.83 -24.78 51.36
C GLN A 712 -5.58 -25.03 50.47
N GLU A 713 -4.51 -24.24 50.61
CA GLU A 713 -3.27 -24.32 49.81
C GLU A 713 -2.12 -25.07 50.52
N TYR A 714 -2.44 -25.96 51.45
CA TYR A 714 -1.49 -26.60 52.38
C TYR A 714 -0.25 -27.19 51.72
N GLN A 715 -0.44 -27.92 50.63
CA GLN A 715 0.61 -28.72 50.00
C GLN A 715 1.74 -27.83 49.47
N HIS A 716 1.44 -26.69 48.85
CA HIS A 716 2.45 -25.82 48.25
C HIS A 716 3.38 -25.16 49.29
N PHE A 717 2.83 -24.72 50.42
CA PHE A 717 3.62 -24.12 51.50
C PHE A 717 4.57 -25.13 52.15
N ALA A 718 4.07 -26.33 52.46
CA ALA A 718 4.89 -27.40 53.02
C ALA A 718 6.03 -27.80 52.07
N VAL A 719 5.75 -27.91 50.77
CA VAL A 719 6.77 -28.20 49.74
C VAL A 719 7.85 -27.12 49.71
N ALA A 720 7.49 -25.84 49.79
CA ALA A 720 8.49 -24.75 49.79
C ALA A 720 9.46 -24.82 50.99
N PHE A 721 8.96 -25.09 52.19
CA PHE A 721 9.81 -25.27 53.38
C PHE A 721 10.66 -26.56 53.30
N ASN A 722 10.11 -27.64 52.74
CA ASN A 722 10.86 -28.88 52.52
C ASN A 722 12.01 -28.66 51.52
N VAL A 723 11.76 -27.94 50.44
CA VAL A 723 12.77 -27.54 49.44
C VAL A 723 13.83 -26.62 50.04
N ALA A 724 13.45 -25.73 50.96
CA ALA A 724 14.39 -24.85 51.65
C ALA A 724 15.26 -25.57 52.69
N THR A 725 14.78 -26.64 53.32
CA THR A 725 15.44 -27.29 54.47
C THR A 725 16.91 -27.71 54.21
N PRO A 726 17.27 -28.33 53.06
CA PRO A 726 18.66 -28.66 52.76
C PRO A 726 19.61 -27.47 52.84
N TYR A 727 19.19 -26.28 52.39
CA TYR A 727 20.00 -25.06 52.43
C TYR A 727 20.39 -24.64 53.85
N PHE A 728 19.60 -25.00 54.86
CA PHE A 728 19.87 -24.65 56.25
C PHE A 728 20.65 -25.74 57.00
N VAL A 729 20.43 -27.01 56.66
CA VAL A 729 21.01 -28.17 57.37
C VAL A 729 22.36 -28.59 56.78
N GLN A 730 22.50 -28.58 55.45
CA GLN A 730 23.75 -28.88 54.73
C GLN A 730 24.59 -27.62 54.58
N ALA A 731 24.88 -26.98 55.72
CA ALA A 731 25.52 -25.68 55.72
C ALA A 731 27.00 -25.74 55.30
N ASP A 732 27.63 -26.91 55.36
CA ASP A 732 28.94 -27.20 54.78
C ASP A 732 28.98 -27.01 53.26
N VAL A 733 27.88 -27.28 52.56
CA VAL A 733 27.74 -27.11 51.10
C VAL A 733 27.20 -25.72 50.75
N HIS A 734 26.20 -25.24 51.48
CA HIS A 734 25.48 -24.03 51.10
C HIS A 734 26.05 -22.74 51.72
N HIS A 735 26.37 -21.78 50.86
CA HIS A 735 26.88 -20.42 51.16
C HIS A 735 26.08 -19.35 50.41
N ILE A 736 26.40 -18.05 50.53
CA ILE A 736 25.61 -16.97 49.91
C ILE A 736 25.35 -17.15 48.40
N GLY A 737 26.25 -17.81 47.66
CA GLY A 737 26.07 -18.14 46.25
C GLY A 737 24.91 -19.11 45.96
N SER A 738 24.45 -19.85 46.97
CA SER A 738 23.25 -20.70 46.88
C SER A 738 21.93 -19.94 47.01
N ALA A 739 21.96 -18.68 47.47
CA ALA A 739 20.75 -17.88 47.72
C ALA A 739 19.86 -17.68 46.49
N PRO A 740 20.38 -17.40 45.27
CA PRO A 740 19.56 -17.30 44.08
C PRO A 740 18.83 -18.62 43.79
N ASN A 741 19.52 -19.77 43.87
CA ASN A 741 18.89 -21.06 43.66
C ASN A 741 17.77 -21.32 44.69
N LEU A 742 18.00 -21.00 45.96
CA LEU A 742 16.98 -21.08 47.02
C LEU A 742 15.71 -20.29 46.65
N VAL A 743 15.85 -19.04 46.19
CA VAL A 743 14.70 -18.20 45.78
C VAL A 743 13.88 -18.90 44.70
N ILE A 744 14.52 -19.44 43.66
CA ILE A 744 13.82 -20.06 42.53
C ILE A 744 13.17 -21.38 42.90
N GLN A 745 13.85 -22.23 43.67
CA GLN A 745 13.30 -23.52 44.08
C GLN A 745 12.08 -23.31 44.99
N CYS A 746 12.14 -22.35 45.93
CA CYS A 746 10.99 -21.97 46.75
C CYS A 746 9.86 -21.34 45.92
N SER A 747 10.20 -20.55 44.89
CA SER A 747 9.22 -19.95 43.99
C SER A 747 8.48 -21.02 43.18
N LYS A 748 9.18 -21.99 42.60
CA LYS A 748 8.59 -23.12 41.84
C LYS A 748 7.66 -23.99 42.69
N ALA A 749 7.91 -24.07 44.00
CA ALA A 749 7.02 -24.80 44.92
C ALA A 749 5.68 -24.09 45.16
N LEU A 750 5.62 -22.76 45.04
CA LEU A 750 4.47 -21.91 45.40
C LEU A 750 3.70 -21.34 44.20
N PHE A 751 4.33 -21.35 43.03
CA PHE A 751 3.87 -20.69 41.80
C PHE A 751 3.97 -21.65 40.63
N GLU A 752 2.93 -21.72 39.81
CA GLU A 752 2.81 -22.65 38.68
C GLU A 752 3.35 -22.07 37.36
N GLU A 753 3.77 -20.81 37.39
CA GLU A 753 4.21 -20.10 36.19
C GLU A 753 5.50 -20.70 35.60
N LYS A 754 5.38 -21.24 34.37
CA LYS A 754 6.47 -21.88 33.63
C LYS A 754 7.73 -21.00 33.48
N PHE A 755 7.58 -19.67 33.48
CA PHE A 755 8.72 -18.74 33.40
C PHE A 755 9.63 -18.75 34.63
N LEU A 756 9.25 -19.41 35.73
CA LEU A 756 10.13 -19.65 36.86
C LEU A 756 11.17 -20.76 36.59
N SER A 757 11.03 -21.50 35.49
CA SER A 757 12.01 -22.48 35.02
C SER A 757 13.20 -21.79 34.38
N ILE A 758 14.09 -21.25 35.21
CA ILE A 758 15.38 -20.71 34.78
C ILE A 758 16.32 -21.86 34.45
N ASP A 759 16.96 -21.79 33.27
CA ASP A 759 18.09 -22.65 32.89
C ASP A 759 19.25 -22.31 33.84
N THR A 760 19.53 -23.18 34.82
CA THR A 760 20.63 -23.02 35.79
C THR A 760 21.94 -23.56 35.25
#